data_AF-S8A8F2-F1
#
_entry.id   AF-S8A8F2-F1
#
_cell.length_a   1.000
_cell.length_b   1.000
_cell.length_c   1.000
_cell.angle_alpha   90.00
_cell.angle_beta   90.00
_cell.angle_gamma   90.00
#
_symmetry.space_group_name_H-M   'P 1'
#
loop_
_entity.id
_entity.type
_entity.pdbx_description
1 polymer ?
#
loop_
_entity_poly.entity_id
_entity_poly.type
_entity_poly.pdbx_seq_one_letter_code
_entity_poly.pdbx_strand_id
1 'polypeptide(L)'
;MRAAVLFRNIVSDSVALRRLAIQNQAPVTSHPWTPLPRSFTTSAPRPLPRKEAVPDDDIEPTKPAKKAAKTSTTGKTASNATKTTSAKKTTNKKTKAVKEKEEEEELPKPRRGRPKKADEEGSEPVKGPGRKPRNGPELPTIEEKRIIAKKLGISPADVDIGFPKAPGGRNYLDGTPRAEDAPDERPRAKVMRSRVEEEEEKEEAAKQLKAGRPKSFGPPVPPKRTLVYKGEEVIVSFNPKKAGGFVTMEDLQMKTKREAAREEREETKRMRDEAGVAIPTGRYIVPEGPLTKVAREYLEREQHQEEKQKEWEWVSMDGELEELDPDAPRPHPKAKETDEQDAIKLWDRTVHPVPLRQNPSWRKMYARSVEGSAPTIANMLRADLGDAKSYDKSLVVSEDQCKKLFERFDLSGFEDCTIVDFNPGYGIYSKALNDAVKPKKHILLEPEAVFKPFLDRVCTHESFEFVNKDLYMWSTVDDLIAKGLLTTQPVPPEEGVNKTLIITGVLHKDVKGDRFMAQILDNIGKKDWLFKFGRVKCLLWIDDDQVARYIPRTFGRRNRAAVLAQAFTDMRILAQPPMKWTWADHRFLRRIDHWNDPGHKPNDQDRVTGVAYNSELTYYSMTHEPEPLTFQQTDYWPPLPWAQTTLVEFTPKLPMHYLVGDVPDSEPWKYFNHMLTCMFMARQVTIKEALSKMGGGTEMLLETDEELKMMPDLAEKHTVHLSIPELVALAKGYEFWPWRSEDPFLGAELRLRTTGMTEEEESKWTSL
;
A
#
# COMPACT_ATOMS: atom_id res chain seq x y z
N MET A 1 -7.46 -33.03 44.93
CA MET A 1 -6.40 -34.07 44.90
C MET A 1 -6.43 -34.95 43.65
N ARG A 2 -7.44 -35.80 43.37
CA ARG A 2 -7.40 -36.75 42.23
C ARG A 2 -7.06 -36.12 40.85
N ALA A 3 -7.56 -34.93 40.53
CA ALA A 3 -7.22 -34.22 39.29
C ALA A 3 -5.71 -33.87 39.14
N ALA A 4 -5.02 -33.60 40.25
CA ALA A 4 -3.59 -33.26 40.23
C ALA A 4 -2.68 -34.47 39.92
N VAL A 5 -3.17 -35.71 40.12
CA VAL A 5 -2.45 -36.93 39.75
C VAL A 5 -2.52 -37.14 38.22
N LEU A 6 -3.70 -36.94 37.62
CA LEU A 6 -3.89 -37.00 36.17
C LEU A 6 -3.01 -35.99 35.43
N PHE A 7 -2.97 -34.74 35.90
CA PHE A 7 -2.13 -33.70 35.28
C PHE A 7 -0.63 -34.02 35.33
N ARG A 8 -0.17 -34.65 36.42
CA ARG A 8 1.25 -35.00 36.60
C ARG A 8 1.71 -36.11 35.65
N ASN A 9 0.83 -37.06 35.34
CA ASN A 9 1.14 -38.14 34.39
C ASN A 9 1.23 -37.62 32.95
N ILE A 10 0.27 -36.78 32.52
CA ILE A 10 0.24 -36.20 31.16
C ILE A 10 1.52 -35.39 30.86
N VAL A 11 2.02 -34.62 31.85
CA VAL A 11 3.29 -33.89 31.71
C VAL A 11 4.50 -34.83 31.65
N SER A 12 4.48 -35.94 32.39
CA SER A 12 5.55 -36.95 32.36
C SER A 12 5.71 -37.59 30.98
N ASP A 13 4.61 -37.99 30.34
CA ASP A 13 4.63 -38.68 29.05
C ASP A 13 5.09 -37.76 27.91
N SER A 14 4.75 -36.46 27.99
CA SER A 14 5.24 -35.44 27.04
C SER A 14 6.76 -35.26 27.10
N VAL A 15 7.35 -35.31 28.32
CA VAL A 15 8.81 -35.25 28.51
C VAL A 15 9.51 -36.52 28.04
N ALA A 16 8.88 -37.69 28.20
CA ALA A 16 9.40 -38.95 27.69
C ALA A 16 9.48 -38.96 26.15
N LEU A 17 8.43 -38.52 25.46
CA LEU A 17 8.41 -38.41 24.00
C LEU A 17 9.46 -37.44 23.46
N ARG A 18 9.69 -36.29 24.12
CA ARG A 18 10.77 -35.37 23.74
C ARG A 18 12.18 -35.96 23.89
N ARG A 19 12.42 -36.85 24.86
CA ARG A 19 13.73 -37.53 25.00
C ARG A 19 14.00 -38.55 23.89
N LEU A 20 12.97 -39.31 23.48
CA LEU A 20 13.09 -40.25 22.36
C LEU A 20 13.38 -39.57 21.01
N ALA A 21 12.88 -38.35 20.80
CA ALA A 21 13.14 -37.59 19.57
C ALA A 21 14.61 -37.09 19.46
N ILE A 22 15.27 -36.83 20.58
CA ILE A 22 16.64 -36.24 20.60
C ILE A 22 17.73 -37.29 20.39
N GLN A 23 17.47 -38.56 20.70
CA GLN A 23 18.50 -39.61 20.75
C GLN A 23 18.91 -40.20 19.39
N ASN A 24 18.29 -39.75 18.28
CA ASN A 24 18.51 -40.28 16.92
C ASN A 24 19.25 -39.34 15.96
N GLN A 25 19.83 -38.23 16.44
CA GLN A 25 20.67 -37.35 15.60
C GLN A 25 22.15 -37.70 15.74
N ALA A 26 22.72 -38.34 14.70
CA ALA A 26 24.15 -38.57 14.58
C ALA A 26 24.90 -37.26 14.23
N PRO A 27 26.15 -37.08 14.69
CA PRO A 27 26.89 -35.84 14.45
C PRO A 27 27.31 -35.69 12.99
N VAL A 28 26.86 -34.61 12.34
CA VAL A 28 27.35 -34.20 11.02
C VAL A 28 28.72 -33.54 11.19
N THR A 29 29.78 -34.22 10.74
CA THR A 29 31.13 -33.65 10.70
C THR A 29 31.26 -32.61 9.60
N SER A 30 31.97 -31.51 9.88
CA SER A 30 32.19 -30.44 8.91
C SER A 30 33.25 -30.84 7.86
N HIS A 31 32.90 -30.71 6.58
CA HIS A 31 33.82 -30.78 5.46
C HIS A 31 33.68 -29.53 4.57
N PRO A 32 34.77 -29.04 3.97
CA PRO A 32 34.78 -27.78 3.23
C PRO A 32 34.03 -27.90 1.90
N TRP A 33 33.42 -26.80 1.47
CA TRP A 33 32.74 -26.71 0.17
C TRP A 33 33.73 -26.77 -0.99
N THR A 34 33.54 -27.76 -1.88
CA THR A 34 34.03 -27.72 -3.27
C THR A 34 32.83 -27.61 -4.22
N PRO A 35 32.85 -26.68 -5.20
CA PRO A 35 31.72 -26.48 -6.10
C PRO A 35 31.60 -27.61 -7.14
N LEU A 36 30.41 -28.20 -7.27
CA LEU A 36 30.08 -29.11 -8.36
C LEU A 36 29.64 -28.32 -9.62
N PRO A 37 30.06 -28.73 -10.83
CA PRO A 37 29.71 -28.03 -12.06
C PRO A 37 28.25 -28.29 -12.47
N ARG A 38 27.50 -27.22 -12.79
CA ARG A 38 26.17 -27.33 -13.41
C ARG A 38 26.28 -27.46 -14.93
N SER A 39 26.27 -28.69 -15.44
CA SER A 39 26.08 -28.97 -16.88
C SER A 39 24.66 -29.47 -17.15
N PHE A 40 23.73 -28.55 -17.41
CA PHE A 40 22.38 -28.91 -17.88
C PHE A 40 22.39 -29.17 -19.39
N THR A 41 22.57 -30.42 -19.79
CA THR A 41 22.30 -30.86 -21.17
C THR A 41 20.80 -31.07 -21.37
N THR A 42 20.19 -30.27 -22.25
CA THR A 42 18.77 -30.40 -22.61
C THR A 42 18.49 -31.69 -23.38
N SER A 43 17.81 -32.65 -22.74
CA SER A 43 17.24 -33.81 -23.44
C SER A 43 15.86 -33.46 -23.99
N ALA A 44 15.64 -33.71 -25.28
CA ALA A 44 14.35 -33.49 -25.93
C ALA A 44 13.30 -34.53 -25.46
N PRO A 45 12.01 -34.17 -25.38
CA PRO A 45 10.96 -35.09 -24.96
C PRO A 45 10.78 -36.24 -25.98
N ARG A 46 10.65 -37.47 -25.50
CA ARG A 46 10.25 -38.61 -26.34
C ARG A 46 8.78 -38.49 -26.73
N PRO A 47 8.40 -38.82 -27.99
CA PRO A 47 6.99 -38.94 -28.37
C PRO A 47 6.33 -40.14 -27.68
N LEU A 48 5.04 -40.02 -27.38
CA LEU A 48 4.22 -41.14 -26.89
C LEU A 48 3.99 -42.16 -28.02
N PRO A 49 3.92 -43.47 -27.70
CA PRO A 49 3.66 -44.50 -28.70
C PRO A 49 2.22 -44.40 -29.22
N ARG A 50 2.06 -44.46 -30.56
CA ARG A 50 0.77 -44.79 -31.18
C ARG A 50 0.31 -46.16 -30.68
N LYS A 51 -0.97 -46.31 -30.37
CA LYS A 51 -1.62 -47.63 -30.44
C LYS A 51 -2.07 -47.85 -31.88
N GLU A 52 -1.83 -49.05 -32.37
CA GLU A 52 -2.08 -49.46 -33.75
C GLU A 52 -3.53 -49.91 -33.93
N ALA A 53 -4.00 -49.92 -35.18
CA ALA A 53 -5.32 -50.41 -35.53
C ALA A 53 -5.32 -51.95 -35.60
N VAL A 54 -6.48 -52.55 -35.33
CA VAL A 54 -6.82 -53.95 -35.60
C VAL A 54 -8.09 -53.91 -36.46
N PRO A 55 -8.19 -54.70 -37.56
CA PRO A 55 -9.18 -54.44 -38.61
C PRO A 55 -10.59 -54.93 -38.27
N ASP A 56 -11.56 -54.40 -39.01
CA ASP A 56 -12.90 -54.98 -39.19
C ASP A 56 -12.84 -56.29 -40.00
N ASP A 57 -13.78 -57.21 -39.75
CA ASP A 57 -14.36 -58.12 -40.75
C ASP A 57 -15.71 -58.66 -40.21
N ASP A 58 -16.74 -58.68 -41.09
CA ASP A 58 -18.05 -59.37 -41.08
C ASP A 58 -18.75 -59.76 -39.75
N ILE A 59 -20.03 -59.42 -39.50
CA ILE A 59 -21.23 -60.03 -40.14
C ILE A 59 -22.51 -59.17 -39.91
N GLU A 60 -23.51 -59.34 -40.79
CA GLU A 60 -24.77 -58.58 -40.90
C GLU A 60 -25.88 -58.85 -39.81
N PRO A 61 -26.98 -58.05 -39.77
CA PRO A 61 -27.73 -57.79 -38.53
C PRO A 61 -29.14 -58.42 -38.42
N THR A 62 -29.75 -58.34 -37.22
CA THR A 62 -31.22 -58.40 -37.06
C THR A 62 -31.76 -57.37 -36.04
N LYS A 63 -32.97 -56.87 -36.32
CA LYS A 63 -33.87 -56.10 -35.44
C LYS A 63 -35.24 -56.84 -35.42
N PRO A 64 -36.30 -56.36 -34.73
CA PRO A 64 -36.44 -56.19 -33.29
C PRO A 64 -37.74 -56.84 -32.75
N ALA A 65 -37.91 -57.00 -31.43
CA ALA A 65 -39.17 -57.46 -30.83
C ALA A 65 -39.56 -56.70 -29.53
N LYS A 66 -40.84 -56.78 -29.15
CA LYS A 66 -41.49 -56.02 -28.06
C LYS A 66 -42.05 -56.96 -26.96
N LYS A 67 -42.49 -56.34 -25.85
CA LYS A 67 -43.32 -56.87 -24.72
C LYS A 67 -42.52 -57.60 -23.62
N ALA A 68 -43.05 -57.83 -22.40
CA ALA A 68 -43.98 -57.14 -21.47
C ALA A 68 -44.19 -58.09 -20.25
N ALA A 69 -44.99 -57.69 -19.23
CA ALA A 69 -45.25 -58.41 -17.95
C ALA A 69 -44.05 -58.35 -16.97
N LYS A 70 -44.18 -58.22 -15.63
CA LYS A 70 -44.97 -58.97 -14.61
C LYS A 70 -44.49 -60.44 -14.51
N THR A 71 -44.27 -61.06 -13.34
CA THR A 71 -44.84 -60.79 -11.99
C THR A 71 -43.98 -61.37 -10.84
N SER A 72 -43.97 -60.69 -9.68
CA SER A 72 -43.98 -61.19 -8.27
C SER A 72 -43.07 -62.33 -7.72
N THR A 73 -43.02 -62.35 -6.37
CA THR A 73 -43.03 -63.51 -5.43
C THR A 73 -41.74 -64.20 -4.93
N THR A 74 -41.40 -63.85 -3.67
CA THR A 74 -41.03 -64.73 -2.51
C THR A 74 -39.66 -65.43 -2.35
N GLY A 75 -39.06 -65.16 -1.18
CA GLY A 75 -37.94 -65.85 -0.49
C GLY A 75 -37.41 -64.89 0.60
N LYS A 76 -37.52 -65.05 1.94
CA LYS A 76 -37.25 -66.18 2.86
C LYS A 76 -35.79 -66.67 2.77
N THR A 77 -34.97 -66.74 3.83
CA THR A 77 -35.25 -66.62 5.29
C THR A 77 -33.99 -66.29 6.12
N ALA A 78 -34.19 -66.05 7.44
CA ALA A 78 -33.24 -66.25 8.55
C ALA A 78 -32.09 -65.23 8.79
N SER A 79 -31.60 -65.00 10.03
CA SER A 79 -32.19 -65.19 11.38
C SER A 79 -31.33 -64.52 12.49
N ASN A 80 -31.90 -64.44 13.71
CA ASN A 80 -31.32 -64.03 15.01
C ASN A 80 -31.36 -62.51 15.29
N ALA A 81 -32.01 -61.96 16.33
CA ALA A 81 -32.12 -62.33 17.77
C ALA A 81 -30.79 -62.12 18.52
N THR A 82 -30.74 -61.44 19.68
CA THR A 82 -31.57 -61.56 20.90
C THR A 82 -31.57 -60.16 21.60
N LYS A 83 -32.68 -59.56 22.07
CA LYS A 83 -33.29 -59.66 23.44
C LYS A 83 -32.23 -59.59 24.60
N THR A 84 -32.41 -58.97 25.77
CA THR A 84 -33.33 -57.98 26.42
C THR A 84 -32.62 -57.52 27.75
N THR A 85 -33.08 -56.74 28.75
CA THR A 85 -34.41 -56.25 29.23
C THR A 85 -34.25 -55.04 30.19
N SER A 86 -35.28 -54.17 30.29
CA SER A 86 -35.89 -53.51 31.50
C SER A 86 -35.16 -53.36 32.87
N ALA A 87 -35.49 -52.44 33.80
CA ALA A 87 -36.64 -51.52 33.94
C ALA A 87 -36.49 -50.48 35.09
N LYS A 88 -37.29 -49.39 35.03
CA LYS A 88 -37.81 -48.55 36.17
C LYS A 88 -36.75 -47.74 36.97
N LYS A 89 -37.08 -46.70 37.76
CA LYS A 89 -38.38 -46.27 38.35
C LYS A 89 -38.39 -44.75 38.73
N THR A 90 -39.49 -44.03 38.42
CA THR A 90 -40.05 -42.84 39.17
C THR A 90 -39.19 -41.55 39.34
N THR A 91 -39.70 -40.33 39.61
CA THR A 91 -41.04 -39.85 40.04
C THR A 91 -41.31 -38.36 39.70
N ASN A 92 -42.58 -37.98 39.47
CA ASN A 92 -43.22 -36.66 39.77
C ASN A 92 -42.73 -35.35 39.09
N LYS A 93 -43.53 -34.25 38.98
CA LYS A 93 -45.01 -34.01 38.91
C LYS A 93 -45.28 -32.50 38.61
N LYS A 94 -46.48 -32.17 38.09
CA LYS A 94 -47.07 -30.82 37.82
C LYS A 94 -46.68 -30.15 36.48
N THR A 95 -47.46 -29.25 35.85
CA THR A 95 -48.88 -29.23 35.38
C THR A 95 -49.32 -27.78 35.02
N LYS A 96 -50.14 -27.62 33.96
CA LYS A 96 -50.74 -26.37 33.34
C LYS A 96 -49.95 -25.90 32.10
N ALA A 97 -50.44 -25.92 30.85
CA ALA A 97 -51.74 -26.19 30.18
C ALA A 97 -52.73 -25.00 30.04
N VAL A 98 -53.44 -25.00 28.88
CA VAL A 98 -54.56 -24.11 28.46
C VAL A 98 -54.07 -22.72 27.95
N LYS A 99 -54.49 -22.17 26.79
CA LYS A 99 -55.59 -22.48 25.84
C LYS A 99 -55.25 -22.14 24.37
N GLU A 100 -55.97 -22.72 23.40
CA GLU A 100 -56.09 -22.17 22.03
C GLU A 100 -57.10 -21.00 21.96
N LYS A 101 -57.01 -20.20 20.89
CA LYS A 101 -58.20 -19.64 20.23
C LYS A 101 -57.89 -19.25 18.77
N GLU A 102 -58.82 -19.56 17.88
CA GLU A 102 -58.87 -19.06 16.50
C GLU A 102 -59.67 -17.75 16.44
N GLU A 103 -59.43 -16.93 15.42
CA GLU A 103 -60.42 -16.00 14.85
C GLU A 103 -59.98 -15.58 13.43
N GLU A 104 -60.89 -15.62 12.45
CA GLU A 104 -60.71 -15.08 11.10
C GLU A 104 -61.23 -13.62 11.03
N GLU A 105 -60.65 -12.77 10.18
CA GLU A 105 -61.40 -11.62 9.62
C GLU A 105 -60.83 -11.13 8.27
N GLU A 106 -61.65 -10.41 7.49
CA GLU A 106 -61.41 -10.16 6.07
C GLU A 106 -60.79 -8.78 5.71
N LEU A 107 -60.12 -8.78 4.55
CA LEU A 107 -59.99 -7.72 3.53
C LEU A 107 -60.70 -6.36 3.76
N PRO A 108 -60.06 -5.21 3.41
CA PRO A 108 -60.10 -4.81 1.98
C PRO A 108 -58.89 -4.06 1.39
N LYS A 109 -58.89 -3.97 0.06
CA LYS A 109 -57.89 -3.28 -0.80
C LYS A 109 -58.36 -1.87 -1.20
N PRO A 110 -57.46 -0.87 -1.34
CA PRO A 110 -57.72 0.34 -2.12
C PRO A 110 -57.49 0.12 -3.64
N ARG A 111 -57.92 1.09 -4.46
CA ARG A 111 -58.13 0.95 -5.93
C ARG A 111 -57.04 1.56 -6.81
N ARG A 112 -56.99 1.10 -8.07
CA ARG A 112 -56.32 1.79 -9.21
C ARG A 112 -56.96 3.14 -9.50
N GLY A 113 -56.19 4.10 -10.04
CA GLY A 113 -56.70 5.33 -10.66
C GLY A 113 -55.75 5.88 -11.74
N ARG A 114 -56.26 6.11 -12.96
CA ARG A 114 -55.58 6.74 -14.12
C ARG A 114 -56.64 7.01 -15.22
N PRO A 115 -56.43 7.96 -16.15
CA PRO A 115 -56.10 9.38 -15.98
C PRO A 115 -57.32 10.27 -16.32
N LYS A 116 -57.13 11.60 -16.37
CA LYS A 116 -57.91 12.47 -17.27
C LYS A 116 -56.97 13.21 -18.22
N LYS A 117 -57.55 13.67 -19.33
CA LYS A 117 -56.96 14.49 -20.40
C LYS A 117 -57.81 15.78 -20.52
N ALA A 118 -57.51 16.61 -21.51
CA ALA A 118 -58.15 17.89 -21.86
C ALA A 118 -57.65 19.15 -21.11
N ASP A 119 -57.41 20.29 -21.77
CA ASP A 119 -57.18 20.57 -23.22
C ASP A 119 -56.39 21.91 -23.38
N GLU A 120 -56.22 22.36 -24.63
CA GLU A 120 -55.84 23.67 -25.23
C GLU A 120 -55.89 24.95 -24.34
N GLU A 121 -55.20 26.08 -24.60
CA GLU A 121 -54.55 26.64 -25.82
C GLU A 121 -53.54 27.79 -25.45
N GLY A 122 -52.85 28.43 -26.41
CA GLY A 122 -52.48 29.87 -26.30
C GLY A 122 -51.00 30.34 -26.26
N SER A 123 -50.57 30.95 -27.37
CA SER A 123 -49.69 32.15 -27.52
C SER A 123 -48.29 32.30 -26.84
N GLU A 124 -47.28 32.33 -27.73
CA GLU A 124 -46.12 33.26 -27.83
C GLU A 124 -44.91 33.25 -26.84
N PRO A 125 -43.69 33.67 -27.30
CA PRO A 125 -42.44 33.52 -26.56
C PRO A 125 -41.83 34.85 -26.06
N VAL A 126 -41.33 34.89 -24.81
CA VAL A 126 -40.37 35.94 -24.41
C VAL A 126 -39.44 35.53 -23.26
N LYS A 127 -38.15 35.87 -23.41
CA LYS A 127 -37.08 35.97 -22.38
C LYS A 127 -36.99 34.86 -21.32
N GLY A 128 -36.07 33.92 -21.54
CA GLY A 128 -35.62 33.00 -20.49
C GLY A 128 -34.98 33.74 -19.30
N PRO A 129 -35.07 33.19 -18.07
CA PRO A 129 -34.59 33.86 -16.86
C PRO A 129 -33.07 34.00 -16.84
N GLY A 130 -32.58 35.20 -16.53
CA GLY A 130 -31.15 35.45 -16.36
C GLY A 130 -30.54 34.62 -15.23
N ARG A 131 -29.25 34.28 -15.36
CA ARG A 131 -28.51 33.57 -14.31
C ARG A 131 -28.59 34.35 -12.99
N LYS A 132 -29.22 33.77 -11.96
CA LYS A 132 -29.05 34.23 -10.59
C LYS A 132 -27.54 34.15 -10.22
N PRO A 133 -26.99 35.11 -9.48
CA PRO A 133 -25.68 34.92 -8.86
C PRO A 133 -25.72 33.73 -7.89
N ARG A 134 -24.55 33.16 -7.56
CA ARG A 134 -24.45 32.16 -6.49
C ARG A 134 -24.75 32.85 -5.16
N ASN A 135 -25.91 32.56 -4.56
CA ASN A 135 -26.11 32.83 -3.13
C ASN A 135 -25.09 32.01 -2.33
N GLY A 136 -24.49 32.63 -1.31
CA GLY A 136 -23.88 31.87 -0.21
C GLY A 136 -24.96 31.21 0.66
N PRO A 137 -24.58 30.50 1.74
CA PRO A 137 -25.57 30.01 2.70
C PRO A 137 -26.39 31.17 3.25
N GLU A 138 -27.72 31.02 3.24
CA GLU A 138 -28.62 32.03 3.77
C GLU A 138 -28.53 32.05 5.30
N LEU A 139 -28.50 33.24 5.90
CA LEU A 139 -28.43 33.39 7.35
C LEU A 139 -29.73 32.87 7.98
N PRO A 140 -29.66 32.10 9.09
CA PRO A 140 -30.85 31.52 9.70
C PRO A 140 -31.84 32.60 10.13
N THR A 141 -33.10 32.33 9.84
CA THR A 141 -34.23 33.24 10.11
C THR A 141 -34.39 33.51 11.62
N ILE A 142 -35.14 34.55 11.96
CA ILE A 142 -35.41 34.92 13.37
C ILE A 142 -36.04 33.75 14.15
N GLU A 143 -36.86 32.91 13.49
CA GLU A 143 -37.50 31.76 14.14
C GLU A 143 -36.53 30.58 14.32
N GLU A 144 -35.62 30.36 13.37
CA GLU A 144 -34.52 29.39 13.54
C GLU A 144 -33.55 29.83 14.64
N LYS A 145 -33.20 31.13 14.71
CA LYS A 145 -32.43 31.69 15.83
C LYS A 145 -33.14 31.49 17.17
N ARG A 146 -34.47 31.65 17.24
CA ARG A 146 -35.28 31.34 18.44
C ARG A 146 -35.22 29.85 18.82
N ILE A 147 -35.30 28.94 17.84
CA ILE A 147 -35.20 27.48 18.08
C ILE A 147 -33.79 27.12 18.59
N ILE A 148 -32.74 27.69 18.00
CA ILE A 148 -31.34 27.51 18.44
C ILE A 148 -31.15 28.06 19.86
N ALA A 149 -31.56 29.31 20.11
CA ALA A 149 -31.50 29.94 21.43
C ALA A 149 -32.21 29.11 22.50
N LYS A 150 -33.43 28.61 22.20
CA LYS A 150 -34.21 27.76 23.10
C LYS A 150 -33.56 26.39 23.38
N LYS A 151 -32.78 25.85 22.45
CA LYS A 151 -31.97 24.63 22.68
C LYS A 151 -30.72 24.91 23.53
N LEU A 152 -30.12 26.09 23.40
CA LEU A 152 -28.88 26.49 24.08
C LEU A 152 -29.09 27.21 25.43
N GLY A 153 -30.33 27.60 25.75
CA GLY A 153 -30.67 28.28 27.02
C GLY A 153 -30.31 29.78 27.06
N ILE A 154 -30.02 30.40 25.91
CA ILE A 154 -29.57 31.80 25.78
C ILE A 154 -30.63 32.70 25.13
N SER A 155 -30.42 34.02 25.08
CA SER A 155 -31.33 34.92 24.37
C SER A 155 -31.24 34.71 22.85
N PRO A 156 -32.34 34.85 22.08
CA PRO A 156 -32.28 34.92 20.62
C PRO A 156 -31.41 36.06 20.05
N ALA A 157 -31.08 37.07 20.88
CA ALA A 157 -30.12 38.11 20.54
C ALA A 157 -28.65 37.63 20.60
N ASP A 158 -28.36 36.65 21.46
CA ASP A 158 -27.00 36.17 21.74
C ASP A 158 -26.55 35.05 20.77
N VAL A 159 -27.45 34.59 19.90
CA VAL A 159 -27.15 33.64 18.81
C VAL A 159 -26.44 34.38 17.68
N ASP A 160 -25.19 34.76 17.92
CA ASP A 160 -24.29 35.26 16.88
C ASP A 160 -23.62 34.10 16.13
N ILE A 161 -23.54 34.22 14.80
CA ILE A 161 -22.97 33.21 13.90
C ILE A 161 -22.04 33.96 12.93
N GLY A 162 -21.04 34.60 13.52
CA GLY A 162 -19.97 35.28 12.79
C GLY A 162 -18.99 34.26 12.20
N PHE A 163 -18.82 34.26 10.88
CA PHE A 163 -17.70 33.57 10.25
C PHE A 163 -16.38 34.23 10.70
N PRO A 164 -15.37 33.46 11.15
CA PRO A 164 -14.10 34.03 11.56
C PRO A 164 -13.40 34.69 10.35
N LYS A 165 -13.05 35.97 10.50
CA LYS A 165 -12.19 36.66 9.52
C LYS A 165 -10.78 36.06 9.61
N ALA A 166 -10.20 35.69 8.47
CA ALA A 166 -8.82 35.23 8.43
C ALA A 166 -7.87 36.30 9.02
N PRO A 167 -6.97 35.94 9.95
CA PRO A 167 -6.08 36.89 10.59
C PRO A 167 -4.98 37.34 9.61
N GLY A 168 -5.13 38.54 9.06
CA GLY A 168 -4.06 39.22 8.33
C GLY A 168 -2.90 39.53 9.28
N GLY A 169 -1.69 39.05 8.95
CA GLY A 169 -0.57 39.05 9.88
C GLY A 169 -0.07 40.44 10.30
N ARG A 170 0.19 40.62 11.60
CA ARG A 170 1.17 41.57 12.11
C ARG A 170 1.68 41.14 13.49
N ASN A 171 2.91 41.53 13.80
CA ASN A 171 3.70 41.09 14.95
C ASN A 171 3.01 41.36 16.29
N TYR A 172 3.17 40.44 17.24
CA TYR A 172 3.14 40.74 18.67
C TYR A 172 4.39 40.14 19.34
N LEU A 173 5.02 40.95 20.19
CA LEU A 173 6.01 40.56 21.20
C LEU A 173 5.36 40.73 22.58
N ASP A 174 5.94 40.04 23.57
CA ASP A 174 5.65 40.09 25.01
C ASP A 174 4.23 39.71 25.49
N GLY A 175 4.19 39.10 26.69
CA GLY A 175 2.97 39.03 27.50
C GLY A 175 2.50 37.64 27.96
N THR A 176 3.34 36.88 28.68
CA THR A 176 2.86 35.76 29.53
C THR A 176 3.08 36.08 31.02
N PRO A 177 2.08 35.86 31.90
CA PRO A 177 2.22 36.11 33.34
C PRO A 177 3.06 35.02 34.01
N ARG A 178 3.83 35.39 35.05
CA ARG A 178 4.46 34.42 35.95
C ARG A 178 3.40 33.66 36.74
N ALA A 179 3.55 32.33 36.77
CA ALA A 179 3.15 31.53 37.93
C ALA A 179 4.40 31.34 38.81
N GLU A 180 4.30 31.67 40.08
CA GLU A 180 5.30 31.35 41.10
C GLU A 180 4.78 30.14 41.93
N ASP A 181 5.63 29.58 42.80
CA ASP A 181 5.36 28.41 43.66
C ASP A 181 5.19 27.02 42.98
N ALA A 182 6.33 26.39 42.66
CA ALA A 182 6.50 24.93 42.64
C ALA A 182 7.92 24.56 43.12
N PRO A 183 8.11 23.51 43.96
CA PRO A 183 9.41 23.19 44.57
C PRO A 183 10.42 22.54 43.61
N ASP A 184 11.71 22.82 43.84
CA ASP A 184 12.82 22.53 42.92
C ASP A 184 13.57 21.23 43.25
N GLU A 185 13.31 20.15 42.50
CA GLU A 185 14.16 18.95 42.46
C GLU A 185 14.27 18.31 41.06
N ARG A 186 15.28 18.70 40.25
CA ARG A 186 16.05 17.76 39.39
C ARG A 186 17.28 18.38 38.70
N PRO A 187 18.49 17.77 38.79
CA PRO A 187 19.74 18.38 38.32
C PRO A 187 20.02 18.30 36.80
N ARG A 188 18.99 18.18 35.93
CA ARG A 188 19.18 18.02 34.47
C ARG A 188 18.98 19.28 33.62
N ALA A 189 18.42 20.36 34.18
CA ALA A 189 18.15 21.59 33.42
C ALA A 189 19.40 22.34 32.92
N LYS A 190 20.53 22.25 33.65
CA LYS A 190 21.73 23.06 33.37
C LYS A 190 22.38 22.79 32.01
N VAL A 191 22.33 21.57 31.49
CA VAL A 191 22.99 21.19 30.21
C VAL A 191 22.20 21.66 28.99
N MET A 192 20.86 21.69 29.07
CA MET A 192 20.03 22.24 28.00
C MET A 192 20.10 23.78 27.99
N ARG A 193 20.02 24.43 29.16
CA ARG A 193 20.16 25.89 29.26
C ARG A 193 21.48 26.37 28.69
N SER A 194 22.62 25.80 29.09
CA SER A 194 23.94 26.21 28.58
C SER A 194 24.09 26.08 27.06
N ARG A 195 23.27 25.26 26.39
CA ARG A 195 23.30 25.10 24.93
C ARG A 195 22.38 26.09 24.21
N VAL A 196 21.22 26.42 24.78
CA VAL A 196 20.34 27.48 24.26
C VAL A 196 20.99 28.84 24.49
N GLU A 197 21.51 29.08 25.68
CA GLU A 197 22.28 30.29 26.04
C GLU A 197 23.50 30.45 25.10
N GLU A 198 24.19 29.36 24.74
CA GLU A 198 25.29 29.39 23.76
C GLU A 198 24.84 29.65 22.31
N GLU A 199 23.64 29.22 21.90
CA GLU A 199 23.10 29.54 20.57
C GLU A 199 22.53 30.97 20.50
N GLU A 200 21.92 31.48 21.58
CA GLU A 200 21.51 32.88 21.70
C GLU A 200 22.72 33.83 21.76
N GLU A 201 23.78 33.53 22.52
CA GLU A 201 25.05 34.29 22.48
C GLU A 201 25.65 34.33 21.06
N LYS A 202 25.60 33.22 20.33
CA LYS A 202 26.11 33.15 18.94
C LYS A 202 25.25 33.96 17.99
N GLU A 203 23.92 33.95 18.15
CA GLU A 203 23.03 34.76 17.32
C GLU A 203 23.15 36.27 17.67
N GLU A 204 23.34 36.63 18.94
CA GLU A 204 23.53 38.01 19.36
C GLU A 204 24.90 38.55 18.93
N ALA A 205 25.97 37.77 19.05
CA ALA A 205 27.27 38.10 18.44
C ALA A 205 27.17 38.27 16.91
N ALA A 206 26.37 37.43 16.23
CA ALA A 206 26.10 37.56 14.80
C ALA A 206 25.24 38.79 14.45
N LYS A 207 24.33 39.22 15.33
CA LYS A 207 23.57 40.47 15.21
C LYS A 207 24.48 41.69 15.39
N GLN A 208 25.35 41.69 16.40
CA GLN A 208 26.36 42.73 16.61
C GLN A 208 27.34 42.84 15.41
N LEU A 209 27.77 41.70 14.84
CA LEU A 209 28.58 41.66 13.62
C LEU A 209 27.85 42.20 12.37
N LYS A 210 26.53 42.09 12.29
CA LYS A 210 25.72 42.65 11.18
C LYS A 210 25.46 44.16 11.30
N ALA A 211 25.46 44.72 12.51
CA ALA A 211 25.18 46.13 12.75
C ALA A 211 26.27 47.09 12.19
N GLY A 212 27.51 46.63 12.06
CA GLY A 212 28.67 47.45 11.70
C GLY A 212 29.03 47.51 10.21
N ARG A 213 28.10 47.87 9.30
CA ARG A 213 28.39 47.98 7.86
C ARG A 213 28.46 49.46 7.36
N PRO A 214 29.63 50.13 7.44
CA PRO A 214 29.79 51.49 6.92
C PRO A 214 29.62 51.54 5.39
N LYS A 215 28.82 52.51 4.90
CA LYS A 215 28.71 52.80 3.47
C LYS A 215 29.88 53.70 3.04
N SER A 216 30.90 53.09 2.41
CA SER A 216 32.08 53.71 1.77
C SER A 216 33.02 54.55 2.65
N PHE A 217 34.32 54.47 2.33
CA PHE A 217 35.43 55.22 2.95
C PHE A 217 35.58 55.08 4.49
N GLY A 218 36.09 53.92 4.89
CA GLY A 218 36.86 53.75 6.13
C GLY A 218 38.29 53.29 5.82
N PRO A 219 39.25 53.40 6.76
CA PRO A 219 40.61 52.89 6.58
C PRO A 219 40.63 51.36 6.38
N PRO A 220 41.68 50.80 5.73
CA PRO A 220 41.75 49.36 5.46
C PRO A 220 41.75 48.56 6.77
N VAL A 221 40.79 47.64 6.89
CA VAL A 221 40.68 46.72 8.03
C VAL A 221 41.94 45.83 8.05
N PRO A 222 42.63 45.67 9.20
CA PRO A 222 43.81 44.81 9.28
C PRO A 222 43.46 43.36 8.92
N PRO A 223 44.32 42.65 8.15
CA PRO A 223 43.99 41.35 7.56
C PRO A 223 43.84 40.21 8.59
N LYS A 224 44.30 40.44 9.83
CA LYS A 224 44.09 39.60 11.00
C LYS A 224 43.53 40.45 12.13
N ARG A 225 42.59 39.91 12.90
CA ARG A 225 42.05 40.53 14.11
C ARG A 225 41.92 39.47 15.19
N THR A 226 42.60 39.65 16.32
CA THR A 226 42.38 38.83 17.51
C THR A 226 41.04 39.21 18.12
N LEU A 227 40.19 38.21 18.37
CA LEU A 227 38.95 38.35 19.13
C LEU A 227 39.05 37.43 20.35
N VAL A 228 38.75 37.94 21.54
CA VAL A 228 38.63 37.09 22.72
C VAL A 228 37.24 36.44 22.70
N TYR A 229 37.18 35.12 22.59
CA TYR A 229 35.93 34.35 22.64
C TYR A 229 36.02 33.30 23.73
N LYS A 230 35.05 33.28 24.65
CA LYS A 230 35.03 32.40 25.84
C LYS A 230 36.32 32.43 26.70
N GLY A 231 37.08 33.52 26.63
CA GLY A 231 38.34 33.73 27.37
C GLY A 231 39.61 33.40 26.58
N GLU A 232 39.52 32.83 25.38
CA GLU A 232 40.66 32.48 24.54
C GLU A 232 40.87 33.49 23.39
N GLU A 233 42.13 33.77 23.02
CA GLU A 233 42.48 34.67 21.92
C GLU A 233 42.39 33.95 20.55
N VAL A 234 41.26 34.13 19.87
CA VAL A 234 41.02 33.58 18.53
C VAL A 234 41.45 34.59 17.47
N ILE A 235 42.53 34.29 16.75
CA ILE A 235 42.99 35.12 15.62
C ILE A 235 42.16 34.79 14.37
N VAL A 236 41.30 35.72 13.96
CA VAL A 236 40.44 35.57 12.77
C VAL A 236 41.06 36.32 11.59
N SER A 237 41.00 35.74 10.39
CA SER A 237 41.48 36.36 9.15
C SER A 237 40.33 36.75 8.21
N PHE A 238 40.44 37.91 7.56
CA PHE A 238 39.42 38.42 6.64
C PHE A 238 39.76 38.10 5.19
N ASN A 239 38.83 37.46 4.47
CA ASN A 239 38.98 37.12 3.05
C ASN A 239 37.89 37.81 2.22
N PRO A 240 38.22 38.91 1.49
CA PRO A 240 37.24 39.72 0.76
C PRO A 240 36.57 39.01 -0.43
N LYS A 241 37.04 37.81 -0.82
CA LYS A 241 36.48 37.06 -1.97
C LYS A 241 35.31 36.12 -1.59
N LYS A 242 34.94 36.01 -0.31
CA LYS A 242 33.75 35.25 0.13
C LYS A 242 32.70 36.17 0.74
N ALA A 243 31.43 35.98 0.37
CA ALA A 243 30.32 36.53 1.12
C ALA A 243 30.32 35.93 2.55
N GLY A 244 30.32 36.79 3.57
CA GLY A 244 30.55 36.36 4.97
C GLY A 244 32.03 36.10 5.33
N GLY A 245 32.97 36.71 4.61
CA GLY A 245 34.40 36.37 4.57
C GLY A 245 35.27 36.54 5.84
N PHE A 246 34.88 35.94 6.96
CA PHE A 246 35.82 35.51 7.99
C PHE A 246 36.12 34.02 7.81
N VAL A 247 37.37 33.60 8.02
CA VAL A 247 37.79 32.19 7.95
C VAL A 247 38.49 31.86 9.27
N THR A 248 38.06 30.79 9.93
CA THR A 248 38.65 30.37 11.21
C THR A 248 40.00 29.69 11.00
N MET A 249 40.79 29.56 12.07
CA MET A 249 42.00 28.74 12.03
C MET A 249 41.69 27.25 11.77
N GLU A 250 40.53 26.77 12.21
CA GLU A 250 40.06 25.41 11.94
C GLU A 250 39.71 25.19 10.46
N ASP A 251 39.01 26.14 9.82
CA ASP A 251 38.74 26.11 8.37
C ASP A 251 40.04 26.07 7.56
N LEU A 252 41.05 26.85 7.98
CA LEU A 252 42.37 26.84 7.37
C LEU A 252 43.06 25.47 7.56
N GLN A 253 43.08 24.92 8.77
CA GLN A 253 43.63 23.58 9.03
C GLN A 253 42.89 22.48 8.25
N MET A 254 41.56 22.56 8.15
CA MET A 254 40.72 21.65 7.34
C MET A 254 41.03 21.77 5.85
N LYS A 255 41.28 22.99 5.35
CA LYS A 255 41.75 23.21 3.98
C LYS A 255 43.13 22.58 3.76
N THR A 256 44.10 22.85 4.62
CA THR A 256 45.46 22.28 4.50
C THR A 256 45.45 20.75 4.59
N LYS A 257 44.63 20.16 5.48
CA LYS A 257 44.44 18.69 5.55
C LYS A 257 43.84 18.12 4.26
N ARG A 258 42.87 18.82 3.63
CA ARG A 258 42.28 18.40 2.33
C ARG A 258 43.25 18.57 1.15
N GLU A 259 44.13 19.55 1.20
CA GLU A 259 45.15 19.77 0.17
C GLU A 259 46.28 18.75 0.32
N ALA A 260 46.80 18.50 1.52
CA ALA A 260 47.78 17.44 1.79
C ALA A 260 47.23 16.04 1.42
N ALA A 261 46.00 15.70 1.81
CA ALA A 261 45.36 14.43 1.44
C ALA A 261 44.98 14.34 -0.06
N ARG A 262 45.08 15.44 -0.81
CA ARG A 262 44.99 15.44 -2.27
C ARG A 262 46.38 15.27 -2.90
N GLU A 263 47.39 15.95 -2.38
CA GLU A 263 48.78 15.80 -2.81
C GLU A 263 49.27 14.36 -2.58
N GLU A 264 49.00 13.77 -1.41
CA GLU A 264 49.26 12.35 -1.10
C GLU A 264 48.60 11.40 -2.12
N ARG A 265 47.38 11.71 -2.58
CA ARG A 265 46.69 10.93 -3.62
C ARG A 265 47.27 11.13 -5.01
N GLU A 266 47.69 12.35 -5.35
CA GLU A 266 48.36 12.65 -6.62
C GLU A 266 49.76 12.02 -6.65
N GLU A 267 50.49 12.00 -5.54
CA GLU A 267 51.80 11.37 -5.38
C GLU A 267 51.69 9.83 -5.39
N THR A 268 50.75 9.26 -4.62
CA THR A 268 50.43 7.82 -4.69
C THR A 268 50.05 7.40 -6.12
N LYS A 269 49.38 8.29 -6.87
CA LYS A 269 49.12 8.06 -8.30
C LYS A 269 50.41 8.13 -9.13
N ARG A 270 51.25 9.16 -8.96
CA ARG A 270 52.53 9.28 -9.70
C ARG A 270 53.44 8.09 -9.47
N MET A 271 53.72 7.70 -8.22
CA MET A 271 54.55 6.53 -7.90
C MET A 271 54.01 5.24 -8.57
N ARG A 272 52.69 5.14 -8.73
CA ARG A 272 52.02 3.98 -9.34
C ARG A 272 52.05 4.00 -10.87
N ASP A 273 51.88 5.17 -11.47
CA ASP A 273 52.02 5.41 -12.91
C ASP A 273 53.50 5.21 -13.33
N GLU A 274 54.45 5.68 -12.51
CA GLU A 274 55.91 5.54 -12.69
C GLU A 274 56.43 4.11 -12.50
N ALA A 275 55.84 3.33 -11.58
CA ALA A 275 56.23 1.94 -11.33
C ALA A 275 55.95 0.98 -12.51
N GLY A 276 55.33 1.46 -13.60
CA GLY A 276 54.96 0.62 -14.75
C GLY A 276 53.89 -0.42 -14.44
N VAL A 277 53.31 -0.40 -13.23
CA VAL A 277 52.24 -1.29 -12.81
C VAL A 277 50.94 -0.80 -13.44
N ALA A 278 50.76 -1.19 -14.71
CA ALA A 278 49.48 -1.13 -15.39
C ALA A 278 48.48 -1.98 -14.59
N ILE A 279 47.73 -1.30 -13.70
CA ILE A 279 46.49 -1.84 -13.16
C ILE A 279 45.67 -2.28 -14.38
N PRO A 280 45.01 -3.45 -14.38
CA PRO A 280 43.93 -3.71 -15.31
C PRO A 280 42.81 -2.69 -15.03
N THR A 281 42.89 -1.52 -15.68
CA THR A 281 41.90 -0.42 -15.62
C THR A 281 40.61 -0.79 -16.35
N GLY A 282 40.65 -1.87 -17.14
CA GLY A 282 39.52 -2.78 -17.30
C GLY A 282 39.07 -3.30 -15.95
N ARG A 283 38.31 -2.47 -15.22
CA ARG A 283 37.51 -2.85 -14.06
C ARG A 283 36.83 -4.18 -14.39
N TYR A 284 36.97 -5.19 -13.54
CA TYR A 284 36.34 -6.49 -13.77
C TYR A 284 34.84 -6.29 -14.02
N ILE A 285 34.43 -6.49 -15.28
CA ILE A 285 33.06 -6.25 -15.71
C ILE A 285 32.28 -7.51 -15.34
N VAL A 286 31.71 -7.51 -14.13
CA VAL A 286 30.73 -8.52 -13.73
C VAL A 286 29.63 -8.56 -14.81
N PRO A 287 29.35 -9.73 -15.40
CA PRO A 287 28.38 -9.83 -16.49
C PRO A 287 26.98 -9.52 -15.97
N GLU A 288 26.28 -8.60 -16.64
CA GLU A 288 24.91 -8.21 -16.27
C GLU A 288 23.98 -9.44 -16.28
N GLY A 289 23.24 -9.62 -15.18
CA GLY A 289 22.20 -10.64 -15.06
C GLY A 289 20.99 -10.36 -15.95
N PRO A 290 20.09 -11.34 -16.15
CA PRO A 290 18.96 -11.19 -17.06
C PRO A 290 18.06 -9.99 -16.73
N LEU A 291 17.74 -9.78 -15.45
CA LEU A 291 16.92 -8.64 -15.00
C LEU A 291 17.64 -7.30 -15.20
N THR A 292 18.95 -7.23 -14.96
CA THR A 292 19.76 -6.01 -15.16
C THR A 292 19.76 -5.59 -16.63
N LYS A 293 19.89 -6.55 -17.55
CA LYS A 293 19.78 -6.31 -19.00
C LYS A 293 18.40 -5.79 -19.38
N VAL A 294 17.33 -6.46 -18.97
CA VAL A 294 15.94 -6.03 -19.23
C VAL A 294 15.67 -4.63 -18.68
N ALA A 295 16.15 -4.32 -17.47
CA ALA A 295 16.02 -2.99 -16.88
C ALA A 295 16.82 -1.93 -17.65
N ARG A 296 18.01 -2.25 -18.14
CA ARG A 296 18.85 -1.35 -18.96
C ARG A 296 18.24 -1.11 -20.35
N GLU A 297 17.84 -2.16 -21.05
CA GLU A 297 17.19 -2.10 -22.37
C GLU A 297 15.85 -1.34 -22.33
N TYR A 298 15.13 -1.41 -21.20
CA TYR A 298 13.96 -0.57 -20.95
C TYR A 298 14.33 0.90 -20.80
N LEU A 299 15.31 1.23 -19.95
CA LEU A 299 15.75 2.61 -19.73
C LEU A 299 16.34 3.28 -20.99
N GLU A 300 17.11 2.52 -21.79
CA GLU A 300 17.63 2.96 -23.08
C GLU A 300 16.50 3.26 -24.08
N ARG A 301 15.40 2.48 -24.03
CA ARG A 301 14.21 2.68 -24.88
C ARG A 301 13.38 3.89 -24.44
N GLU A 302 13.10 4.04 -23.15
CA GLU A 302 12.37 5.20 -22.60
C GLU A 302 13.13 6.50 -22.89
N GLN A 303 14.45 6.54 -22.66
CA GLN A 303 15.27 7.71 -22.98
C GLN A 303 15.14 8.07 -24.48
N HIS A 304 15.20 7.08 -25.37
CA HIS A 304 15.05 7.31 -26.80
C HIS A 304 13.62 7.72 -27.21
N GLN A 305 12.59 7.34 -26.46
CA GLN A 305 11.23 7.83 -26.63
C GLN A 305 11.06 9.27 -26.12
N GLU A 306 11.65 9.61 -24.97
CA GLU A 306 11.71 11.00 -24.48
C GLU A 306 12.45 11.93 -25.45
N GLU A 307 13.61 11.50 -25.97
CA GLU A 307 14.40 12.26 -26.95
C GLU A 307 13.60 12.52 -28.22
N LYS A 308 12.89 11.50 -28.73
CA LYS A 308 11.95 11.66 -29.86
C LYS A 308 10.77 12.56 -29.52
N GLN A 309 10.13 12.42 -28.36
CA GLN A 309 9.01 13.28 -27.99
C GLN A 309 9.46 14.75 -27.94
N LYS A 310 10.64 15.02 -27.38
CA LYS A 310 11.25 16.36 -27.40
C LYS A 310 11.51 16.84 -28.82
N GLU A 311 12.08 16.00 -29.69
CA GLU A 311 12.27 16.32 -31.13
C GLU A 311 10.95 16.69 -31.83
N TRP A 312 9.88 15.93 -31.61
CA TRP A 312 8.53 16.25 -32.11
C TRP A 312 7.95 17.54 -31.51
N GLU A 313 8.15 17.79 -30.22
CA GLU A 313 7.71 19.02 -29.54
C GLU A 313 8.43 20.26 -30.10
N TRP A 314 9.76 20.20 -30.29
CA TRP A 314 10.54 21.25 -30.96
C TRP A 314 10.03 21.51 -32.38
N VAL A 315 9.92 20.48 -33.23
CA VAL A 315 9.43 20.61 -34.60
C VAL A 315 7.98 21.14 -34.65
N SER A 316 7.16 20.87 -33.62
CA SER A 316 5.81 21.43 -33.52
C SER A 316 5.76 22.90 -33.12
N MET A 317 6.77 23.41 -32.39
CA MET A 317 6.90 24.83 -32.03
C MET A 317 7.48 25.65 -33.19
N ASP A 318 8.42 25.10 -33.95
CA ASP A 318 8.97 25.74 -35.16
C ASP A 318 7.93 25.81 -36.32
N GLY A 319 6.79 25.13 -36.19
CA GLY A 319 5.70 25.12 -37.16
C GLY A 319 4.91 26.43 -37.32
N GLU A 320 5.06 27.39 -36.39
CA GLU A 320 4.55 28.77 -36.51
C GLU A 320 5.70 29.80 -36.57
N LEU A 321 6.83 29.43 -37.20
CA LEU A 321 7.81 30.41 -37.66
C LEU A 321 7.21 31.27 -38.79
N GLU A 322 6.60 32.40 -38.41
CA GLU A 322 6.65 33.60 -39.26
C GLU A 322 8.10 33.84 -39.71
N GLU A 323 8.31 34.33 -40.93
CA GLU A 323 9.64 34.56 -41.50
C GLU A 323 10.40 35.66 -40.73
N LEU A 324 11.06 35.25 -39.64
CA LEU A 324 11.87 36.13 -38.81
C LEU A 324 13.06 36.65 -39.61
N ASP A 325 13.03 37.96 -39.88
CA ASP A 325 14.05 38.73 -40.58
C ASP A 325 15.48 38.32 -40.12
N PRO A 326 16.33 37.80 -41.01
CA PRO A 326 17.66 37.32 -40.65
C PRO A 326 18.60 38.43 -40.13
N ASP A 327 18.29 39.71 -40.41
CA ASP A 327 19.04 40.86 -39.90
C ASP A 327 18.48 41.39 -38.56
N ALA A 328 17.43 40.78 -38.01
CA ALA A 328 16.88 41.15 -36.70
C ALA A 328 17.91 40.95 -35.56
N PRO A 329 18.22 41.99 -34.77
CA PRO A 329 19.27 41.91 -33.76
C PRO A 329 18.87 40.98 -32.61
N ARG A 330 19.55 39.83 -32.53
CA ARG A 330 19.29 38.78 -31.52
C ARG A 330 19.25 39.38 -30.11
N PRO A 331 18.12 39.26 -29.37
CA PRO A 331 18.01 39.86 -28.06
C PRO A 331 18.98 39.18 -27.07
N HIS A 332 19.81 39.98 -26.39
CA HIS A 332 20.69 39.46 -25.35
C HIS A 332 19.87 38.74 -24.25
N PRO A 333 20.31 37.56 -23.77
CA PRO A 333 19.60 36.83 -22.72
C PRO A 333 19.65 37.61 -21.41
N LYS A 334 18.53 38.25 -21.06
CA LYS A 334 18.31 38.82 -19.72
C LYS A 334 18.13 37.68 -18.73
N ALA A 335 18.40 37.95 -17.45
CA ALA A 335 18.58 36.92 -16.43
C ALA A 335 17.34 36.00 -16.25
N LYS A 336 17.61 34.70 -16.13
CA LYS A 336 16.62 33.64 -15.90
C LYS A 336 16.07 33.67 -14.46
N GLU A 337 15.20 34.62 -14.16
CA GLU A 337 14.42 34.66 -12.89
C GLU A 337 12.95 34.24 -13.09
N THR A 338 12.49 34.11 -14.34
CA THR A 338 11.12 33.65 -14.68
C THR A 338 11.02 32.12 -14.79
N ASP A 339 12.08 31.46 -15.30
CA ASP A 339 12.10 30.03 -15.64
C ASP A 339 11.64 29.12 -14.50
N GLU A 340 11.98 29.42 -13.24
CA GLU A 340 11.61 28.58 -12.09
C GLU A 340 10.11 28.69 -11.77
N GLN A 341 9.53 29.90 -11.84
CA GLN A 341 8.08 30.08 -11.64
C GLN A 341 7.27 29.49 -12.79
N ASP A 342 7.77 29.58 -14.03
CA ASP A 342 7.09 29.01 -15.18
C ASP A 342 7.28 27.49 -15.28
N ALA A 343 8.40 26.93 -14.80
CA ALA A 343 8.57 25.49 -14.58
C ALA A 343 7.61 24.96 -13.51
N ILE A 344 7.40 25.67 -12.40
CA ILE A 344 6.39 25.32 -11.38
C ILE A 344 4.99 25.32 -11.99
N LYS A 345 4.60 26.36 -12.76
CA LYS A 345 3.30 26.41 -13.48
C LYS A 345 3.17 25.32 -14.54
N LEU A 346 4.28 24.89 -15.18
CA LEU A 346 4.28 23.81 -16.16
C LEU A 346 4.07 22.45 -15.47
N TRP A 347 4.68 22.22 -14.31
CA TRP A 347 4.44 21.05 -13.47
C TRP A 347 2.98 20.96 -13.02
N ASP A 348 2.42 22.07 -12.55
CA ASP A 348 1.00 22.21 -12.16
C ASP A 348 0.06 21.88 -13.35
N ARG A 349 0.43 22.27 -14.57
CA ARG A 349 -0.27 21.89 -15.82
C ARG A 349 -0.10 20.43 -16.24
N THR A 350 1.01 19.76 -15.90
CA THR A 350 1.15 18.31 -16.15
C THR A 350 0.33 17.46 -15.18
N VAL A 351 0.07 17.95 -13.97
CA VAL A 351 -0.82 17.27 -12.99
C VAL A 351 -2.30 17.57 -13.25
N HIS A 352 -2.62 18.72 -13.85
CA HIS A 352 -3.98 19.09 -14.25
C HIS A 352 -4.17 19.06 -15.77
N PRO A 353 -4.54 17.89 -16.35
CA PRO A 353 -4.62 17.72 -17.79
C PRO A 353 -5.56 18.74 -18.44
N VAL A 354 -5.10 19.33 -19.56
CA VAL A 354 -5.85 20.30 -20.36
C VAL A 354 -7.26 19.76 -20.62
N PRO A 355 -8.33 20.52 -20.30
CA PRO A 355 -9.67 19.97 -20.23
C PRO A 355 -10.23 19.58 -21.60
N LEU A 356 -10.04 18.31 -21.98
CA LEU A 356 -10.70 17.57 -23.07
C LEU A 356 -12.25 17.59 -23.00
N ARG A 357 -12.81 18.22 -21.96
CA ARG A 357 -14.21 18.33 -21.54
C ARG A 357 -15.20 18.84 -22.59
N GLN A 358 -14.76 19.41 -23.72
CA GLN A 358 -15.65 20.12 -24.65
C GLN A 358 -15.82 19.50 -26.05
N ASN A 359 -14.94 18.59 -26.50
CA ASN A 359 -15.04 18.06 -27.87
C ASN A 359 -15.53 16.59 -27.92
N PRO A 360 -16.83 16.33 -28.14
CA PRO A 360 -17.37 14.96 -28.20
C PRO A 360 -16.82 14.10 -29.35
N SER A 361 -15.98 14.64 -30.23
CA SER A 361 -15.21 13.84 -31.21
C SER A 361 -14.33 12.78 -30.53
N TRP A 362 -13.80 13.05 -29.33
CA TRP A 362 -12.89 12.13 -28.66
C TRP A 362 -13.56 10.78 -28.39
N ARG A 363 -14.84 10.76 -27.99
CA ARG A 363 -15.64 9.51 -27.86
C ARG A 363 -15.68 8.68 -29.15
N LYS A 364 -15.80 9.33 -30.32
CA LYS A 364 -15.91 8.64 -31.62
C LYS A 364 -14.57 8.12 -32.13
N MET A 365 -13.47 8.81 -31.81
CA MET A 365 -12.12 8.28 -32.01
C MET A 365 -11.87 7.11 -31.05
N TYR A 366 -12.36 7.23 -29.81
CA TYR A 366 -12.21 6.22 -28.76
C TYR A 366 -12.94 4.91 -29.05
N ALA A 367 -14.22 5.00 -29.40
CA ALA A 367 -15.04 3.85 -29.76
C ALA A 367 -14.61 3.19 -31.09
N ARG A 368 -13.50 3.62 -31.68
CA ARG A 368 -12.73 2.89 -32.71
C ARG A 368 -11.44 2.31 -32.11
N SER A 369 -10.69 3.06 -31.30
CA SER A 369 -9.42 2.58 -30.72
C SER A 369 -9.58 1.40 -29.75
N VAL A 370 -10.73 1.25 -29.06
CA VAL A 370 -11.03 0.06 -28.23
C VAL A 370 -12.05 -0.90 -28.85
N GLU A 371 -12.39 -0.75 -30.14
CA GLU A 371 -13.28 -1.72 -30.80
C GLU A 371 -12.67 -3.14 -30.86
N GLY A 372 -11.33 -3.24 -30.89
CA GLY A 372 -10.61 -4.51 -30.86
C GLY A 372 -10.41 -5.12 -29.47
N SER A 373 -10.29 -4.32 -28.40
CA SER A 373 -10.06 -4.83 -27.03
C SER A 373 -11.34 -4.93 -26.19
N ALA A 374 -12.28 -3.99 -26.39
CA ALA A 374 -13.48 -3.81 -25.58
C ALA A 374 -14.73 -3.58 -26.46
N PRO A 375 -15.11 -4.52 -27.33
CA PRO A 375 -16.22 -4.36 -28.27
C PRO A 375 -17.56 -4.03 -27.57
N THR A 376 -17.79 -4.56 -26.37
CA THR A 376 -18.97 -4.24 -25.55
C THR A 376 -18.97 -2.76 -25.16
N ILE A 377 -17.83 -2.22 -24.72
CA ILE A 377 -17.68 -0.81 -24.33
C ILE A 377 -17.75 0.11 -25.55
N ALA A 378 -17.12 -0.25 -26.67
CA ALA A 378 -17.22 0.49 -27.92
C ALA A 378 -18.70 0.64 -28.36
N ASN A 379 -19.49 -0.44 -28.28
CA ASN A 379 -20.91 -0.42 -28.61
C ASN A 379 -21.76 0.35 -27.58
N MET A 380 -21.41 0.34 -26.30
CA MET A 380 -22.08 1.16 -25.28
C MET A 380 -21.81 2.67 -25.44
N LEU A 381 -20.57 3.05 -25.78
CA LEU A 381 -20.20 4.43 -26.11
C LEU A 381 -20.87 4.95 -27.39
N ARG A 382 -21.14 4.05 -28.37
CA ARG A 382 -21.93 4.36 -29.58
C ARG A 382 -23.43 4.54 -29.29
N ALA A 383 -23.94 3.88 -28.26
CA ALA A 383 -25.35 3.93 -27.86
C ALA A 383 -25.70 5.14 -26.97
N ASP A 384 -24.80 6.13 -26.86
CA ASP A 384 -24.93 7.36 -26.05
C ASP A 384 -25.36 7.10 -24.58
N LEU A 385 -24.94 5.97 -24.00
CA LEU A 385 -24.87 5.86 -22.54
C LEU A 385 -23.91 6.94 -22.04
N GLY A 386 -24.43 7.83 -21.19
CA GLY A 386 -23.69 9.03 -20.78
C GLY A 386 -22.35 8.71 -20.12
N ASP A 387 -21.32 9.49 -20.43
CA ASP A 387 -19.98 9.30 -19.89
C ASP A 387 -20.00 9.11 -18.36
N ALA A 388 -19.41 8.02 -17.90
CA ALA A 388 -18.92 7.95 -16.53
C ALA A 388 -17.74 8.92 -16.42
N LYS A 389 -18.01 10.16 -15.96
CA LYS A 389 -17.03 11.25 -15.83
C LYS A 389 -16.04 11.06 -14.67
N SER A 390 -16.00 9.85 -14.10
CA SER A 390 -15.11 9.43 -13.00
C SER A 390 -13.74 9.09 -13.58
N TYR A 391 -12.94 10.12 -13.83
CA TYR A 391 -11.54 9.96 -14.25
C TYR A 391 -10.67 9.38 -13.12
N ASP A 392 -11.15 9.40 -11.88
CA ASP A 392 -10.42 8.98 -10.68
C ASP A 392 -10.30 7.45 -10.56
N LYS A 393 -11.10 6.70 -11.33
CA LYS A 393 -11.01 5.24 -11.49
C LYS A 393 -10.17 4.87 -12.72
N SER A 394 -9.28 3.90 -12.57
CA SER A 394 -8.84 3.07 -13.70
C SER A 394 -9.82 1.91 -13.83
N LEU A 395 -10.31 1.65 -15.05
CA LEU A 395 -11.17 0.51 -15.32
C LEU A 395 -10.55 -0.38 -16.37
N VAL A 396 -10.47 -1.68 -16.10
CA VAL A 396 -10.05 -2.67 -17.09
C VAL A 396 -11.21 -2.97 -18.02
N VAL A 397 -11.00 -2.77 -19.33
CA VAL A 397 -12.04 -2.89 -20.36
C VAL A 397 -11.79 -4.03 -21.35
N SER A 398 -10.59 -4.63 -21.33
CA SER A 398 -10.20 -5.66 -22.30
C SER A 398 -10.81 -7.03 -21.99
N GLU A 399 -11.89 -7.37 -22.69
CA GLU A 399 -12.64 -8.63 -22.52
C GLU A 399 -11.71 -9.85 -22.73
N ASP A 400 -10.88 -9.76 -23.77
CA ASP A 400 -9.96 -10.81 -24.21
C ASP A 400 -8.84 -11.08 -23.19
N GLN A 401 -8.34 -10.04 -22.53
CA GLN A 401 -7.29 -10.17 -21.50
C GLN A 401 -7.89 -10.64 -20.17
N CYS A 402 -9.08 -10.17 -19.79
CA CYS A 402 -9.82 -10.70 -18.64
C CYS A 402 -10.17 -12.18 -18.80
N LYS A 403 -10.42 -12.67 -20.02
CA LYS A 403 -10.57 -14.11 -20.30
C LYS A 403 -9.25 -14.87 -20.13
N LYS A 404 -8.18 -14.42 -20.79
CA LYS A 404 -6.82 -15.03 -20.69
C LYS A 404 -6.29 -15.06 -19.26
N LEU A 405 -6.66 -14.09 -18.43
CA LEU A 405 -6.34 -14.03 -17.01
C LEU A 405 -6.87 -15.28 -16.27
N PHE A 406 -8.16 -15.55 -16.36
CA PHE A 406 -8.77 -16.68 -15.63
C PHE A 406 -8.55 -18.03 -16.34
N GLU A 407 -8.14 -18.04 -17.61
CA GLU A 407 -7.56 -19.23 -18.26
C GLU A 407 -6.14 -19.55 -17.74
N ARG A 408 -5.40 -18.55 -17.24
CA ARG A 408 -4.02 -18.70 -16.72
C ARG A 408 -3.96 -18.96 -15.21
N PHE A 409 -4.93 -18.45 -14.44
CA PHE A 409 -4.97 -18.56 -12.98
C PHE A 409 -6.21 -19.32 -12.51
N ASP A 410 -6.00 -20.56 -12.04
CA ASP A 410 -7.07 -21.46 -11.60
C ASP A 410 -7.77 -20.96 -10.32
N LEU A 411 -9.10 -20.77 -10.43
CA LEU A 411 -9.99 -20.42 -9.32
C LEU A 411 -11.07 -21.49 -9.07
N SER A 412 -10.95 -22.69 -9.66
CA SER A 412 -11.90 -23.81 -9.48
C SER A 412 -12.15 -24.19 -8.02
N GLY A 413 -11.18 -23.93 -7.14
CA GLY A 413 -11.32 -24.08 -5.69
C GLY A 413 -12.34 -23.14 -5.02
N PHE A 414 -13.01 -22.27 -5.77
CA PHE A 414 -13.97 -21.26 -5.30
C PHE A 414 -15.35 -21.34 -6.02
N GLU A 415 -15.67 -22.46 -6.68
CA GLU A 415 -17.05 -22.72 -7.16
C GLU A 415 -18.08 -22.58 -6.00
N ASP A 416 -19.29 -22.11 -6.32
CA ASP A 416 -20.37 -21.79 -5.36
C ASP A 416 -20.03 -20.72 -4.28
N CYS A 417 -18.91 -20.00 -4.38
CA CYS A 417 -18.59 -18.93 -3.42
C CYS A 417 -19.51 -17.70 -3.52
N THR A 418 -19.42 -16.81 -2.52
CA THR A 418 -19.87 -15.43 -2.61
C THR A 418 -18.70 -14.54 -3.00
N ILE A 419 -18.87 -13.68 -4.01
CA ILE A 419 -17.92 -12.63 -4.38
C ILE A 419 -18.48 -11.28 -3.90
N VAL A 420 -17.63 -10.46 -3.30
CA VAL A 420 -17.89 -9.04 -3.03
C VAL A 420 -16.95 -8.23 -3.90
N ASP A 421 -17.50 -7.57 -4.92
CA ASP A 421 -16.76 -6.74 -5.90
C ASP A 421 -17.08 -5.26 -5.67
N PHE A 422 -16.07 -4.42 -5.44
CA PHE A 422 -16.26 -2.99 -5.18
C PHE A 422 -15.60 -2.09 -6.23
N ASN A 423 -16.27 -0.99 -6.58
CA ASN A 423 -15.94 -0.14 -7.73
C ASN A 423 -15.80 -0.93 -9.06
N PRO A 424 -16.72 -1.87 -9.41
CA PRO A 424 -16.63 -2.65 -10.66
C PRO A 424 -16.72 -1.80 -11.93
N GLY A 425 -17.21 -0.56 -11.85
CA GLY A 425 -17.30 0.36 -12.98
C GLY A 425 -18.10 -0.21 -14.16
N TYR A 426 -17.42 -0.58 -15.24
CA TYR A 426 -18.07 -1.19 -16.41
C TYR A 426 -18.39 -2.69 -16.25
N GLY A 427 -17.89 -3.37 -15.21
CA GLY A 427 -18.22 -4.78 -14.93
C GLY A 427 -17.60 -5.81 -15.87
N ILE A 428 -16.71 -5.43 -16.80
CA ILE A 428 -16.06 -6.36 -17.75
C ILE A 428 -15.24 -7.41 -17.00
N TYR A 429 -14.40 -6.97 -16.05
CA TYR A 429 -13.66 -7.85 -15.15
C TYR A 429 -14.59 -8.71 -14.27
N SER A 430 -15.62 -8.09 -13.68
CA SER A 430 -16.62 -8.75 -12.83
C SER A 430 -17.36 -9.88 -13.57
N LYS A 431 -17.69 -9.65 -14.85
CA LYS A 431 -18.28 -10.65 -15.74
C LYS A 431 -17.32 -11.81 -15.97
N ALA A 432 -16.09 -11.54 -16.39
CA ALA A 432 -15.10 -12.60 -16.64
C ALA A 432 -14.79 -13.43 -15.37
N LEU A 433 -14.76 -12.79 -14.20
CA LEU A 433 -14.61 -13.48 -12.91
C LEU A 433 -15.85 -14.34 -12.58
N ASN A 434 -17.07 -13.85 -12.86
CA ASN A 434 -18.30 -14.64 -12.67
C ASN A 434 -18.34 -15.86 -13.61
N ASP A 435 -18.04 -15.65 -14.90
CA ASP A 435 -17.98 -16.71 -15.92
C ASP A 435 -16.95 -17.81 -15.55
N ALA A 436 -15.82 -17.43 -14.94
CA ALA A 436 -14.76 -18.35 -14.54
C ALA A 436 -15.04 -19.09 -13.21
N VAL A 437 -15.46 -18.35 -12.18
CA VAL A 437 -15.66 -18.89 -10.81
C VAL A 437 -17.02 -19.56 -10.62
N LYS A 438 -18.03 -19.19 -11.41
CA LYS A 438 -19.43 -19.60 -11.25
C LYS A 438 -19.92 -19.43 -9.80
N PRO A 439 -19.79 -18.22 -9.23
CA PRO A 439 -20.16 -17.97 -7.85
C PRO A 439 -21.68 -18.10 -7.67
N LYS A 440 -22.08 -18.67 -6.54
CA LYS A 440 -23.48 -18.68 -6.08
C LYS A 440 -24.04 -17.27 -5.99
N LYS A 441 -23.18 -16.29 -5.66
CA LYS A 441 -23.56 -14.88 -5.55
C LYS A 441 -22.39 -13.94 -5.83
N HIS A 442 -22.63 -12.85 -6.53
CA HIS A 442 -21.65 -11.84 -6.90
C HIS A 442 -22.22 -10.44 -6.60
N ILE A 443 -21.87 -9.89 -5.44
CA ILE A 443 -22.39 -8.61 -4.94
C ILE A 443 -21.56 -7.48 -5.54
N LEU A 444 -22.20 -6.62 -6.33
CA LEU A 444 -21.58 -5.46 -6.99
C LEU A 444 -21.82 -4.19 -6.16
N LEU A 445 -20.77 -3.69 -5.51
CA LEU A 445 -20.74 -2.47 -4.70
C LEU A 445 -20.21 -1.30 -5.53
N GLU A 446 -21.11 -0.58 -6.19
CA GLU A 446 -20.77 0.59 -7.00
C GLU A 446 -21.56 1.81 -6.50
N PRO A 447 -20.92 2.76 -5.78
CA PRO A 447 -21.58 3.95 -5.27
C PRO A 447 -21.95 4.96 -6.38
N GLU A 448 -21.33 4.88 -7.55
CA GLU A 448 -21.58 5.81 -8.65
C GLU A 448 -22.71 5.32 -9.58
N ALA A 449 -23.89 5.91 -9.43
CA ALA A 449 -25.08 5.58 -10.23
C ALA A 449 -24.89 5.72 -11.77
N VAL A 450 -23.82 6.39 -12.25
CA VAL A 450 -23.50 6.48 -13.68
C VAL A 450 -23.07 5.14 -14.28
N PHE A 451 -22.53 4.22 -13.49
CA PHE A 451 -22.11 2.89 -13.95
C PHE A 451 -23.25 1.88 -13.99
N LYS A 452 -24.33 2.08 -13.21
CA LYS A 452 -25.46 1.14 -13.16
C LYS A 452 -26.02 0.75 -14.55
N PRO A 453 -26.25 1.67 -15.51
CA PRO A 453 -26.74 1.31 -16.86
C PRO A 453 -25.77 0.48 -17.70
N PHE A 454 -24.48 0.41 -17.32
CA PHE A 454 -23.49 -0.47 -17.93
C PHE A 454 -23.51 -1.83 -17.22
N LEU A 455 -23.47 -1.85 -15.88
CA LEU A 455 -23.57 -3.08 -15.09
C LEU A 455 -24.85 -3.87 -15.39
N ASP A 456 -26.01 -3.20 -15.49
CA ASP A 456 -27.30 -3.81 -15.86
C ASP A 456 -27.32 -4.41 -17.29
N ARG A 457 -26.30 -4.15 -18.11
CA ARG A 457 -26.14 -4.70 -19.47
C ARG A 457 -24.98 -5.69 -19.62
N VAL A 458 -23.94 -5.60 -18.78
CA VAL A 458 -22.75 -6.47 -18.81
C VAL A 458 -22.92 -7.65 -17.84
N CYS A 459 -23.43 -7.39 -16.64
CA CYS A 459 -23.53 -8.34 -15.54
C CYS A 459 -24.91 -9.03 -15.54
N THR A 460 -25.28 -9.68 -16.64
CA THR A 460 -26.64 -10.22 -16.86
C THR A 460 -26.91 -11.59 -16.24
N HIS A 461 -25.93 -12.19 -15.55
CA HIS A 461 -26.07 -13.50 -14.90
C HIS A 461 -26.86 -13.40 -13.59
N GLU A 462 -27.71 -14.40 -13.29
CA GLU A 462 -28.64 -14.34 -12.14
C GLU A 462 -27.95 -14.32 -10.76
N SER A 463 -26.67 -14.70 -10.67
CA SER A 463 -25.89 -14.59 -9.43
C SER A 463 -25.45 -13.16 -9.09
N PHE A 464 -25.56 -12.19 -10.01
CA PHE A 464 -25.21 -10.79 -9.72
C PHE A 464 -26.29 -10.08 -8.88
N GLU A 465 -25.88 -9.44 -7.79
CA GLU A 465 -26.73 -8.51 -7.03
C GLU A 465 -26.09 -7.12 -6.94
N PHE A 466 -26.75 -6.12 -7.53
CA PHE A 466 -26.29 -4.73 -7.50
C PHE A 466 -26.70 -4.02 -6.21
N VAL A 467 -25.73 -3.47 -5.48
CA VAL A 467 -25.94 -2.71 -4.25
C VAL A 467 -25.22 -1.36 -4.36
N ASN A 468 -25.99 -0.26 -4.44
CA ASN A 468 -25.44 1.10 -4.46
C ASN A 468 -24.90 1.49 -3.08
N LYS A 469 -23.64 1.13 -2.81
CA LYS A 469 -22.87 1.46 -1.60
C LYS A 469 -21.37 1.48 -1.88
N ASP A 470 -20.64 2.23 -1.06
CA ASP A 470 -19.17 2.25 -1.03
C ASP A 470 -18.64 1.24 0.00
N LEU A 471 -17.70 0.36 -0.37
CA LEU A 471 -17.07 -0.60 0.56
C LEU A 471 -16.06 0.08 1.51
N TYR A 472 -15.59 1.29 1.18
CA TYR A 472 -14.74 2.08 2.05
C TYR A 472 -15.50 2.57 3.31
N MET A 473 -16.84 2.49 3.29
CA MET A 473 -17.68 2.65 4.48
C MET A 473 -17.84 1.30 5.17
N TRP A 474 -17.24 1.15 6.35
CA TRP A 474 -17.15 -0.12 7.09
C TRP A 474 -18.52 -0.76 7.36
N SER A 475 -19.52 0.06 7.70
CA SER A 475 -20.91 -0.34 7.91
C SER A 475 -21.57 -1.00 6.70
N THR A 476 -21.06 -0.80 5.48
CA THR A 476 -21.52 -1.51 4.28
C THR A 476 -21.45 -3.03 4.46
N VAL A 477 -20.41 -3.56 5.12
CA VAL A 477 -20.30 -5.01 5.36
C VAL A 477 -21.32 -5.51 6.37
N ASP A 478 -21.50 -4.81 7.49
CA ASP A 478 -22.49 -5.21 8.50
C ASP A 478 -23.93 -5.05 7.98
N ASP A 479 -24.20 -4.07 7.11
CA ASP A 479 -25.45 -3.95 6.36
C ASP A 479 -25.68 -5.10 5.36
N LEU A 480 -24.64 -5.59 4.68
CA LEU A 480 -24.75 -6.76 3.81
C LEU A 480 -25.05 -8.03 4.62
N ILE A 481 -24.46 -8.16 5.81
CA ILE A 481 -24.72 -9.29 6.73
C ILE A 481 -26.14 -9.20 7.31
N ALA A 482 -26.55 -8.02 7.83
CA ALA A 482 -27.85 -7.79 8.44
C ALA A 482 -29.03 -7.99 7.46
N LYS A 483 -28.81 -7.71 6.16
CA LYS A 483 -29.78 -8.00 5.08
C LYS A 483 -29.74 -9.45 4.59
N GLY A 484 -28.87 -10.30 5.13
CA GLY A 484 -28.66 -11.68 4.66
C GLY A 484 -28.04 -11.78 3.27
N LEU A 485 -27.46 -10.68 2.75
CA LEU A 485 -26.90 -10.65 1.39
C LEU A 485 -25.53 -11.31 1.35
N LEU A 486 -24.70 -11.07 2.37
CA LEU A 486 -23.40 -11.73 2.59
C LEU A 486 -23.59 -12.82 3.65
N THR A 487 -23.58 -14.09 3.21
CA THR A 487 -23.70 -15.27 4.08
C THR A 487 -22.52 -16.21 3.86
N THR A 488 -21.46 -16.01 4.65
CA THR A 488 -20.24 -16.83 4.66
C THR A 488 -20.07 -17.50 6.03
N GLN A 489 -19.48 -18.70 6.05
CA GLN A 489 -19.15 -19.39 7.29
C GLN A 489 -17.73 -18.99 7.73
N PRO A 490 -17.51 -18.76 9.04
CA PRO A 490 -16.16 -18.54 9.55
C PRO A 490 -15.35 -19.83 9.48
N VAL A 491 -14.20 -19.78 8.80
CA VAL A 491 -13.25 -20.90 8.69
C VAL A 491 -12.06 -20.59 9.61
N PRO A 492 -11.70 -21.47 10.57
CA PRO A 492 -10.48 -21.30 11.37
C PRO A 492 -9.26 -21.10 10.46
N PRO A 493 -8.36 -20.13 10.73
CA PRO A 493 -7.19 -19.88 9.89
C PRO A 493 -6.35 -21.14 9.63
N GLU A 494 -6.31 -22.05 10.59
CA GLU A 494 -5.54 -23.29 10.58
C GLU A 494 -6.05 -24.29 9.53
N GLU A 495 -7.36 -24.29 9.25
CA GLU A 495 -7.99 -25.22 8.29
C GLU A 495 -7.68 -24.87 6.83
N GLY A 496 -7.53 -23.58 6.50
CA GLY A 496 -7.21 -23.18 5.13
C GLY A 496 -7.50 -21.72 4.78
N VAL A 497 -7.50 -21.47 3.48
CA VAL A 497 -8.08 -20.27 2.84
C VAL A 497 -9.59 -20.44 2.84
N ASN A 498 -10.36 -19.43 3.24
CA ASN A 498 -11.83 -19.51 3.17
C ASN A 498 -12.26 -19.49 1.70
N LYS A 499 -12.78 -20.62 1.22
CA LYS A 499 -13.26 -20.82 -0.16
C LYS A 499 -14.67 -20.27 -0.43
N THR A 500 -15.42 -19.92 0.62
CA THR A 500 -16.81 -19.46 0.50
C THR A 500 -16.93 -17.96 0.22
N LEU A 501 -15.84 -17.20 0.31
CA LEU A 501 -15.80 -15.76 0.10
C LEU A 501 -14.56 -15.34 -0.72
N ILE A 502 -14.77 -14.54 -1.76
CA ILE A 502 -13.74 -13.75 -2.46
C ILE A 502 -14.07 -12.27 -2.28
N ILE A 503 -13.05 -11.46 -2.01
CA ILE A 503 -13.12 -10.00 -2.12
C ILE A 503 -12.39 -9.58 -3.41
N THR A 504 -12.97 -8.70 -4.20
CA THR A 504 -12.32 -8.13 -5.38
C THR A 504 -12.74 -6.68 -5.57
N GLY A 505 -12.06 -5.94 -6.45
CA GLY A 505 -12.46 -4.57 -6.76
C GLY A 505 -11.31 -3.66 -7.20
N VAL A 506 -11.63 -2.38 -7.36
CA VAL A 506 -10.72 -1.33 -7.82
C VAL A 506 -10.42 -0.33 -6.69
N LEU A 507 -9.14 -0.18 -6.36
CA LEU A 507 -8.68 0.88 -5.46
C LEU A 507 -8.69 2.25 -6.16
N HIS A 508 -9.03 3.31 -5.43
CA HIS A 508 -8.80 4.67 -5.91
C HIS A 508 -7.28 4.95 -5.94
N LYS A 509 -6.82 5.73 -6.93
CA LYS A 509 -5.39 6.05 -7.12
C LYS A 509 -4.85 7.09 -6.13
N ASP A 510 -5.74 7.70 -5.38
CA ASP A 510 -5.45 8.74 -4.40
C ASP A 510 -5.06 8.15 -3.03
N VAL A 511 -5.00 9.01 -2.03
CA VAL A 511 -4.71 8.63 -0.64
C VAL A 511 -5.85 7.79 -0.02
N LYS A 512 -7.09 7.86 -0.52
CA LYS A 512 -8.20 7.01 -0.04
C LYS A 512 -7.90 5.52 -0.31
N GLY A 513 -7.41 5.16 -1.50
CA GLY A 513 -7.05 3.77 -1.83
C GLY A 513 -5.87 3.22 -1.02
N ASP A 514 -4.79 3.98 -0.91
CA ASP A 514 -3.59 3.64 -0.12
C ASP A 514 -3.93 3.45 1.38
N ARG A 515 -4.80 4.32 1.93
CA ARG A 515 -5.35 4.18 3.30
C ARG A 515 -6.23 2.94 3.43
N PHE A 516 -7.12 2.66 2.48
CA PHE A 516 -8.01 1.49 2.54
C PHE A 516 -7.25 0.17 2.44
N MET A 517 -6.22 0.09 1.60
CA MET A 517 -5.32 -1.06 1.54
C MET A 517 -4.51 -1.24 2.84
N ALA A 518 -4.09 -0.15 3.49
CA ALA A 518 -3.50 -0.23 4.84
C ALA A 518 -4.50 -0.72 5.89
N GLN A 519 -5.76 -0.24 5.85
CA GLN A 519 -6.85 -0.72 6.72
C GLN A 519 -7.15 -2.21 6.51
N ILE A 520 -7.12 -2.70 5.27
CA ILE A 520 -7.25 -4.12 4.96
C ILE A 520 -6.13 -4.95 5.62
N LEU A 521 -4.87 -4.51 5.51
CA LEU A 521 -3.74 -5.20 6.15
C LEU A 521 -3.85 -5.19 7.69
N ASP A 522 -4.23 -4.06 8.29
CA ASP A 522 -4.49 -3.95 9.73
C ASP A 522 -5.65 -4.89 10.17
N ASN A 523 -6.71 -5.04 9.36
CA ASN A 523 -7.83 -5.94 9.64
C ASN A 523 -7.44 -7.42 9.56
N ILE A 524 -6.53 -7.78 8.65
CA ILE A 524 -5.97 -9.14 8.57
C ILE A 524 -5.18 -9.45 9.85
N GLY A 525 -4.34 -8.51 10.32
CA GLY A 525 -3.62 -8.65 11.59
C GLY A 525 -4.54 -8.77 12.81
N LYS A 526 -5.65 -8.01 12.83
CA LYS A 526 -6.67 -8.04 13.90
C LYS A 526 -7.66 -9.21 13.80
N LYS A 527 -7.72 -9.92 12.66
CA LYS A 527 -8.75 -10.93 12.32
C LYS A 527 -10.18 -10.37 12.34
N ASP A 528 -10.36 -9.11 11.92
CA ASP A 528 -11.62 -8.34 12.03
C ASP A 528 -12.28 -8.08 10.66
N TRP A 529 -13.43 -7.38 10.64
CA TRP A 529 -14.17 -6.94 9.46
C TRP A 529 -14.65 -8.09 8.58
N LEU A 530 -14.01 -8.36 7.43
CA LEU A 530 -14.26 -9.55 6.60
C LEU A 530 -13.33 -10.73 6.95
N PHE A 531 -12.22 -10.48 7.64
CA PHE A 531 -11.26 -11.50 8.05
C PHE A 531 -11.65 -12.21 9.35
N LYS A 532 -12.73 -11.75 10.01
CA LYS A 532 -13.46 -12.53 11.04
C LYS A 532 -14.06 -13.83 10.49
N PHE A 533 -14.15 -13.97 9.17
CA PHE A 533 -14.52 -15.21 8.49
C PHE A 533 -13.32 -16.12 8.15
N GLY A 534 -12.10 -15.77 8.58
CA GLY A 534 -10.87 -16.52 8.32
C GLY A 534 -10.03 -15.92 7.20
N ARG A 535 -9.20 -16.76 6.56
CA ARG A 535 -8.24 -16.33 5.54
C ARG A 535 -8.91 -16.14 4.17
N VAL A 536 -9.63 -15.03 4.02
CA VAL A 536 -10.39 -14.66 2.80
C VAL A 536 -9.45 -14.20 1.68
N LYS A 537 -9.59 -14.74 0.47
CA LYS A 537 -8.79 -14.33 -0.70
C LYS A 537 -9.23 -12.95 -1.23
N CYS A 538 -8.26 -12.09 -1.50
CA CYS A 538 -8.49 -10.77 -2.10
C CYS A 538 -7.84 -10.68 -3.49
N LEU A 539 -8.54 -10.08 -4.44
CA LEU A 539 -8.11 -9.86 -5.83
C LEU A 539 -8.30 -8.37 -6.19
N LEU A 540 -7.33 -7.50 -5.88
CA LEU A 540 -7.51 -6.04 -6.02
C LEU A 540 -6.72 -5.46 -7.19
N TRP A 541 -7.37 -4.61 -7.98
CA TRP A 541 -6.71 -3.72 -8.92
C TRP A 541 -6.15 -2.51 -8.15
N ILE A 542 -4.82 -2.43 -8.08
CA ILE A 542 -4.06 -1.39 -7.39
C ILE A 542 -3.38 -0.50 -8.45
N ASP A 543 -3.23 0.79 -8.18
CA ASP A 543 -2.44 1.69 -9.02
C ASP A 543 -0.97 1.25 -9.10
N ASP A 544 -0.37 1.22 -10.30
CA ASP A 544 0.95 0.59 -10.50
C ASP A 544 2.07 1.26 -9.69
N ASP A 545 2.02 2.59 -9.51
CA ASP A 545 2.97 3.32 -8.65
C ASP A 545 2.71 3.06 -7.15
N GLN A 546 1.48 2.73 -6.76
CA GLN A 546 1.17 2.26 -5.40
C GLN A 546 1.64 0.82 -5.15
N VAL A 547 1.65 -0.08 -6.14
CA VAL A 547 2.09 -1.49 -5.94
C VAL A 547 3.50 -1.58 -5.37
N ALA A 548 4.41 -0.70 -5.81
CA ALA A 548 5.78 -0.64 -5.30
C ALA A 548 5.88 -0.30 -3.79
N ARG A 549 4.79 0.15 -3.16
CA ARG A 549 4.69 0.38 -1.69
C ARG A 549 4.43 -0.89 -0.89
N TYR A 550 3.80 -1.90 -1.51
CA TYR A 550 3.46 -3.18 -0.87
C TYR A 550 4.37 -4.32 -1.35
N ILE A 551 4.78 -4.28 -2.62
CA ILE A 551 5.69 -5.24 -3.27
C ILE A 551 6.96 -4.50 -3.75
N PRO A 552 7.88 -4.14 -2.85
CA PRO A 552 9.06 -3.36 -3.19
C PRO A 552 10.10 -4.19 -3.95
N ARG A 553 10.53 -3.71 -5.12
CA ARG A 553 11.60 -4.33 -5.92
C ARG A 553 13.02 -4.03 -5.40
N THR A 554 13.15 -3.09 -4.45
CA THR A 554 14.42 -2.66 -3.85
C THR A 554 14.21 -2.25 -2.39
N PHE A 555 15.24 -2.37 -1.54
CA PHE A 555 15.15 -1.90 -0.15
C PHE A 555 14.93 -0.39 -0.03
N GLY A 556 15.40 0.41 -0.99
CA GLY A 556 15.13 1.85 -1.05
C GLY A 556 13.64 2.20 -1.17
N ARG A 557 12.80 1.28 -1.67
CA ARG A 557 11.32 1.40 -1.73
C ARG A 557 10.60 0.72 -0.55
N ARG A 558 11.24 -0.20 0.17
CA ARG A 558 10.64 -0.94 1.30
C ARG A 558 10.28 0.02 2.44
N ASN A 559 9.07 -0.16 2.99
CA ASN A 559 8.43 0.72 3.96
C ASN A 559 7.55 -0.12 4.95
N ARG A 560 6.87 0.53 5.90
CA ARG A 560 5.95 -0.14 6.85
C ARG A 560 4.85 -0.96 6.17
N ALA A 561 4.22 -0.44 5.11
CA ALA A 561 3.13 -1.13 4.39
C ALA A 561 3.60 -2.41 3.68
N ALA A 562 4.77 -2.37 3.02
CA ALA A 562 5.41 -3.56 2.44
C ALA A 562 5.68 -4.66 3.48
N VAL A 563 6.07 -4.26 4.69
CA VAL A 563 6.38 -5.21 5.76
C VAL A 563 5.12 -5.76 6.43
N LEU A 564 4.05 -4.95 6.56
CA LEU A 564 2.73 -5.46 6.95
C LEU A 564 2.19 -6.46 5.92
N ALA A 565 2.27 -6.14 4.63
CA ALA A 565 1.92 -7.05 3.55
C ALA A 565 2.71 -8.36 3.65
N GLN A 566 4.03 -8.28 3.76
CA GLN A 566 4.92 -9.45 3.87
C GLN A 566 4.70 -10.28 5.15
N ALA A 567 4.28 -9.65 6.26
CA ALA A 567 4.03 -10.34 7.54
C ALA A 567 2.70 -11.12 7.54
N PHE A 568 1.63 -10.54 6.99
CA PHE A 568 0.26 -11.07 7.14
C PHE A 568 -0.35 -11.70 5.88
N THR A 569 0.25 -11.47 4.71
CA THR A 569 -0.24 -12.00 3.43
C THR A 569 0.84 -12.68 2.62
N ASP A 570 0.40 -13.61 1.77
CA ASP A 570 1.15 -14.04 0.60
C ASP A 570 0.56 -13.27 -0.60
N MET A 571 1.33 -12.32 -1.12
CA MET A 571 0.96 -11.47 -2.26
C MET A 571 1.44 -12.08 -3.58
N ARG A 572 0.69 -11.85 -4.64
CA ARG A 572 1.01 -12.28 -6.00
C ARG A 572 0.49 -11.27 -7.02
N ILE A 573 1.30 -10.94 -8.02
CA ILE A 573 0.84 -10.15 -9.17
C ILE A 573 0.25 -11.12 -10.19
N LEU A 574 -1.03 -10.94 -10.54
CA LEU A 574 -1.72 -11.72 -11.58
C LEU A 574 -1.67 -11.01 -12.94
N ALA A 575 -1.80 -9.68 -12.94
CA ALA A 575 -1.72 -8.86 -14.14
C ALA A 575 -1.07 -7.52 -13.84
N GLN A 576 -0.34 -6.96 -14.81
CA GLN A 576 0.36 -5.67 -14.69
C GLN A 576 0.49 -5.00 -16.07
N PRO A 577 0.72 -3.68 -16.15
CA PRO A 577 1.14 -3.02 -17.39
C PRO A 577 2.55 -3.49 -17.81
N PRO A 578 3.07 -3.04 -18.97
CA PRO A 578 4.47 -3.31 -19.32
C PRO A 578 5.40 -2.77 -18.23
N MET A 579 6.27 -3.64 -17.72
CA MET A 579 7.00 -3.40 -16.48
C MET A 579 7.96 -2.21 -16.58
N LYS A 580 7.56 -1.08 -15.97
CA LYS A 580 8.39 0.13 -15.87
C LYS A 580 9.60 -0.12 -14.97
N TRP A 581 10.80 0.24 -15.41
CA TRP A 581 12.04 0.18 -14.61
C TRP A 581 12.62 1.58 -14.40
N THR A 582 13.20 1.84 -13.24
CA THR A 582 13.91 3.10 -12.97
C THR A 582 15.41 2.90 -12.84
N TRP A 583 16.17 3.99 -12.98
CA TRP A 583 17.60 4.02 -12.68
C TRP A 583 17.95 3.63 -11.23
N ALA A 584 16.99 3.64 -10.28
CA ALA A 584 17.21 3.09 -8.94
C ALA A 584 17.17 1.55 -8.95
N ASP A 585 16.21 0.97 -9.67
CA ASP A 585 16.02 -0.48 -9.75
C ASP A 585 17.15 -1.13 -10.56
N HIS A 586 17.56 -0.53 -11.69
CA HIS A 586 18.73 -0.96 -12.47
C HIS A 586 20.03 -0.91 -11.64
N ARG A 587 20.26 0.15 -10.84
CA ARG A 587 21.44 0.24 -9.94
C ARG A 587 21.42 -0.80 -8.81
N PHE A 588 20.24 -1.20 -8.34
CA PHE A 588 20.07 -2.24 -7.33
C PHE A 588 20.31 -3.64 -7.93
N LEU A 589 19.70 -3.94 -9.08
CA LEU A 589 19.90 -5.18 -9.82
C LEU A 589 21.35 -5.42 -10.21
N ARG A 590 22.01 -4.41 -10.79
CA ARG A 590 23.45 -4.48 -11.10
C ARG A 590 24.30 -4.75 -9.85
N ARG A 591 23.86 -4.30 -8.67
CA ARG A 591 24.56 -4.63 -7.42
C ARG A 591 24.26 -6.04 -6.93
N ILE A 592 23.07 -6.58 -7.18
CA ILE A 592 22.79 -8.02 -6.99
C ILE A 592 23.72 -8.86 -7.88
N ASP A 593 23.94 -8.47 -9.15
CA ASP A 593 24.91 -9.14 -10.02
C ASP A 593 26.33 -9.09 -9.43
N HIS A 594 26.79 -7.91 -9.00
CA HIS A 594 28.08 -7.76 -8.32
C HIS A 594 28.16 -8.60 -7.03
N TRP A 595 27.10 -8.68 -6.22
CA TRP A 595 27.07 -9.48 -5.00
C TRP A 595 27.13 -11.00 -5.26
N ASN A 596 26.52 -11.44 -6.36
CA ASN A 596 26.50 -12.85 -6.77
C ASN A 596 27.80 -13.28 -7.48
N ASP A 597 28.73 -12.36 -7.75
CA ASP A 597 30.02 -12.69 -8.36
C ASP A 597 30.96 -13.39 -7.34
N PRO A 598 31.53 -14.57 -7.65
CA PRO A 598 32.41 -15.29 -6.74
C PRO A 598 33.71 -14.56 -6.35
N GLY A 599 34.10 -13.50 -7.08
CA GLY A 599 35.24 -12.65 -6.76
C GLY A 599 34.91 -11.46 -5.87
N HIS A 600 33.63 -11.18 -5.62
CA HIS A 600 33.19 -10.00 -4.88
C HIS A 600 33.57 -10.06 -3.40
N LYS A 601 33.87 -8.88 -2.85
CA LYS A 601 34.15 -8.70 -1.42
C LYS A 601 33.08 -7.77 -0.83
N PRO A 602 32.23 -8.28 0.08
CA PRO A 602 31.24 -7.47 0.78
C PRO A 602 31.84 -6.20 1.35
N ASN A 603 31.18 -5.08 1.09
CA ASN A 603 31.58 -3.76 1.59
C ASN A 603 30.38 -3.06 2.28
N ASP A 604 30.64 -2.00 3.05
CA ASP A 604 29.59 -1.30 3.79
C ASP A 604 28.50 -0.72 2.88
N GLN A 605 28.85 -0.35 1.65
CA GLN A 605 27.87 0.17 0.71
C GLN A 605 26.90 -0.95 0.27
N ASP A 606 27.30 -2.21 0.20
CA ASP A 606 26.39 -3.36 0.00
C ASP A 606 25.44 -3.53 1.19
N ARG A 607 25.98 -3.48 2.42
CA ARG A 607 25.22 -3.54 3.68
C ARG A 607 24.18 -2.44 3.77
N VAL A 608 24.52 -1.21 3.39
CA VAL A 608 23.63 -0.03 3.34
C VAL A 608 22.53 -0.17 2.28
N THR A 609 22.81 -0.83 1.14
CA THR A 609 21.76 -1.12 0.13
C THR A 609 20.94 -2.37 0.40
N GLY A 610 21.34 -3.18 1.37
CA GLY A 610 20.64 -4.42 1.73
C GLY A 610 20.78 -5.55 0.72
N VAL A 611 21.70 -5.47 -0.25
CA VAL A 611 21.81 -6.50 -1.31
C VAL A 611 22.17 -7.88 -0.74
N ALA A 612 22.91 -7.91 0.37
CA ALA A 612 23.17 -9.12 1.16
C ALA A 612 21.90 -9.82 1.72
N TYR A 613 20.77 -9.10 1.75
CA TYR A 613 19.48 -9.54 2.26
C TYR A 613 18.41 -9.58 1.16
N ASN A 614 18.78 -9.68 -0.13
CA ASN A 614 17.83 -9.60 -1.25
C ASN A 614 16.71 -10.66 -1.22
N SER A 615 16.90 -11.79 -0.52
CA SER A 615 15.88 -12.79 -0.18
C SER A 615 14.69 -12.22 0.61
N GLU A 616 14.93 -11.20 1.44
CA GLU A 616 13.93 -10.61 2.34
C GLU A 616 13.02 -9.58 1.62
N LEU A 617 13.21 -9.36 0.32
CA LEU A 617 12.33 -8.51 -0.48
C LEU A 617 11.20 -9.36 -1.09
N THR A 618 9.96 -9.01 -0.74
CA THR A 618 8.73 -9.69 -1.19
C THR A 618 8.74 -9.99 -2.69
N TYR A 619 9.18 -9.03 -3.52
CA TYR A 619 9.25 -9.18 -4.98
C TYR A 619 10.10 -10.37 -5.47
N TYR A 620 11.20 -10.70 -4.77
CA TYR A 620 12.09 -11.82 -5.11
C TYR A 620 11.70 -13.13 -4.43
N SER A 621 11.03 -13.06 -3.27
CA SER A 621 10.49 -14.26 -2.59
C SER A 621 9.14 -14.74 -3.16
N MET A 622 8.50 -13.93 -4.01
CA MET A 622 7.20 -14.22 -4.63
C MET A 622 7.28 -15.28 -5.74
N THR A 623 6.26 -16.13 -5.81
CA THR A 623 6.10 -17.14 -6.87
C THR A 623 5.47 -16.53 -8.11
N HIS A 624 6.31 -16.23 -9.11
CA HIS A 624 5.88 -15.75 -10.43
C HIS A 624 5.55 -16.90 -11.41
N GLU A 625 4.96 -18.00 -10.91
CA GLU A 625 4.66 -19.21 -11.71
C GLU A 625 3.17 -19.60 -11.66
N PRO A 626 2.39 -19.47 -12.76
CA PRO A 626 2.74 -18.75 -13.98
C PRO A 626 2.94 -17.23 -13.75
N GLU A 627 3.65 -16.60 -14.69
CA GLU A 627 4.00 -15.17 -14.65
C GLU A 627 2.75 -14.28 -14.70
N PRO A 628 2.86 -12.99 -14.33
CA PRO A 628 1.81 -12.01 -14.57
C PRO A 628 1.39 -11.93 -16.05
N LEU A 629 0.11 -11.68 -16.32
CA LEU A 629 -0.39 -11.32 -17.65
C LEU A 629 -0.13 -9.83 -17.92
N THR A 630 0.48 -9.50 -19.05
CA THR A 630 0.79 -8.10 -19.43
C THR A 630 -0.39 -7.46 -20.16
N PHE A 631 -1.00 -6.45 -19.54
CA PHE A 631 -2.05 -5.62 -20.12
C PHE A 631 -1.43 -4.42 -20.84
N GLN A 632 -1.92 -4.08 -22.02
CA GLN A 632 -1.47 -2.90 -22.77
C GLN A 632 -2.22 -1.64 -22.32
N GLN A 633 -1.68 -0.47 -22.64
CA GLN A 633 -2.34 0.81 -22.32
C GLN A 633 -3.78 0.89 -22.89
N THR A 634 -4.06 0.25 -24.02
CA THR A 634 -5.38 0.13 -24.66
C THR A 634 -6.35 -0.86 -23.99
N ASP A 635 -5.89 -1.60 -22.98
CA ASP A 635 -6.71 -2.54 -22.20
C ASP A 635 -7.38 -1.86 -20.98
N TYR A 636 -7.01 -0.60 -20.70
CA TYR A 636 -7.52 0.24 -19.62
C TYR A 636 -8.39 1.40 -20.12
N TRP A 637 -9.22 1.95 -19.24
CA TRP A 637 -9.97 3.18 -19.41
C TRP A 637 -9.71 4.16 -18.26
N PRO A 638 -9.36 5.42 -18.56
CA PRO A 638 -8.86 5.89 -19.87
C PRO A 638 -7.53 5.18 -20.22
N PRO A 639 -7.09 5.12 -21.48
CA PRO A 639 -5.88 4.41 -21.89
C PRO A 639 -4.71 5.36 -21.80
N LEU A 640 -4.45 5.85 -20.59
CA LEU A 640 -3.42 6.83 -20.30
C LEU A 640 -2.41 6.21 -19.33
N PRO A 641 -1.13 6.62 -19.31
CA PRO A 641 -0.11 5.93 -18.50
C PRO A 641 -0.40 5.94 -16.99
N TRP A 642 -1.08 6.98 -16.51
CA TRP A 642 -1.59 7.13 -15.13
C TRP A 642 -2.87 6.34 -14.84
N ALA A 643 -3.37 5.55 -15.80
CA ALA A 643 -4.53 4.69 -15.66
C ALA A 643 -4.21 3.20 -15.88
N GLN A 644 -2.93 2.86 -15.83
CA GLN A 644 -2.47 1.48 -15.73
C GLN A 644 -2.60 1.01 -14.27
N THR A 645 -3.37 -0.06 -14.05
CA THR A 645 -3.50 -0.75 -12.76
C THR A 645 -2.99 -2.18 -12.83
N THR A 646 -2.52 -2.67 -11.69
CA THR A 646 -1.92 -3.99 -11.50
C THR A 646 -2.82 -4.81 -10.59
N LEU A 647 -3.24 -5.99 -11.05
CA LEU A 647 -4.06 -6.92 -10.27
C LEU A 647 -3.16 -7.69 -9.30
N VAL A 648 -3.30 -7.37 -8.02
CA VAL A 648 -2.64 -8.07 -6.92
C VAL A 648 -3.64 -9.02 -6.27
N GLU A 649 -3.37 -10.31 -6.40
CA GLU A 649 -3.89 -11.29 -5.46
C GLU A 649 -3.16 -11.12 -4.13
N PHE A 650 -3.89 -11.14 -3.02
CA PHE A 650 -3.30 -11.42 -1.72
C PHE A 650 -4.18 -12.36 -0.93
N THR A 651 -3.55 -13.37 -0.37
CA THR A 651 -4.18 -14.36 0.50
C THR A 651 -3.59 -14.20 1.90
N PRO A 652 -4.40 -13.97 2.95
CA PRO A 652 -3.92 -14.01 4.31
C PRO A 652 -3.21 -15.34 4.60
N LYS A 653 -2.03 -15.28 5.23
CA LYS A 653 -1.31 -16.48 5.66
C LYS A 653 -1.57 -16.77 7.14
N LEU A 654 -1.05 -17.89 7.62
CA LEU A 654 -0.89 -18.09 9.05
C LEU A 654 0.24 -17.17 9.52
N PRO A 655 -0.02 -16.21 10.42
CA PRO A 655 1.03 -15.34 10.94
C PRO A 655 1.94 -16.14 11.90
N MET A 656 3.14 -15.64 12.17
CA MET A 656 4.06 -16.30 13.12
C MET A 656 3.41 -16.43 14.50
N HIS A 657 3.65 -17.53 15.23
CA HIS A 657 2.97 -17.90 16.48
C HIS A 657 2.77 -16.75 17.48
N TYR A 658 3.77 -15.89 17.67
CA TYR A 658 3.65 -14.69 18.50
C TYR A 658 2.48 -13.78 18.07
N LEU A 659 2.37 -13.50 16.77
CA LEU A 659 1.34 -12.66 16.16
C LEU A 659 -0.06 -13.32 16.10
N VAL A 660 -0.20 -14.59 16.49
CA VAL A 660 -1.51 -15.28 16.50
C VAL A 660 -2.39 -14.77 17.65
N GLY A 661 -1.79 -14.32 18.77
CA GLY A 661 -2.52 -13.85 19.95
C GLY A 661 -2.77 -14.92 21.03
N ASP A 662 -1.98 -16.00 21.05
CA ASP A 662 -2.19 -17.14 21.98
C ASP A 662 -1.82 -16.83 23.46
N VAL A 663 -1.26 -15.65 23.73
CA VAL A 663 -0.92 -15.19 25.08
C VAL A 663 -2.11 -14.41 25.66
N PRO A 664 -2.72 -14.83 26.78
CA PRO A 664 -3.81 -14.08 27.41
C PRO A 664 -3.39 -12.65 27.78
N ASP A 665 -4.32 -11.71 27.63
CA ASP A 665 -4.16 -10.27 27.93
C ASP A 665 -3.03 -9.55 27.16
N SER A 666 -2.41 -10.21 26.18
CA SER A 666 -1.43 -9.66 25.25
C SER A 666 -2.10 -9.18 23.96
N GLU A 667 -1.52 -8.16 23.34
CA GLU A 667 -1.91 -7.69 22.00
C GLU A 667 -0.67 -7.66 21.08
N PRO A 668 -0.14 -8.83 20.65
CA PRO A 668 1.13 -8.92 19.91
C PRO A 668 1.18 -8.07 18.63
N TRP A 669 0.01 -7.94 17.98
CA TRP A 669 -0.20 -7.05 16.84
C TRP A 669 0.16 -5.58 17.16
N LYS A 670 -0.23 -5.06 18.33
CA LYS A 670 0.07 -3.67 18.72
C LYS A 670 1.56 -3.48 18.91
N TYR A 671 2.24 -4.36 19.65
CA TYR A 671 3.70 -4.29 19.85
C TYR A 671 4.48 -4.44 18.54
N PHE A 672 4.06 -5.36 17.66
CA PHE A 672 4.64 -5.50 16.31
C PHE A 672 4.47 -4.23 15.48
N ASN A 673 3.27 -3.64 15.47
CA ASN A 673 3.01 -2.42 14.72
C ASN A 673 3.74 -1.19 15.30
N HIS A 674 3.90 -1.10 16.62
CA HIS A 674 4.71 -0.07 17.28
C HIS A 674 6.20 -0.21 16.92
N MET A 675 6.75 -1.41 17.06
CA MET A 675 8.13 -1.74 16.67
C MET A 675 8.37 -1.39 15.20
N LEU A 676 7.47 -1.83 14.32
CA LEU A 676 7.55 -1.54 12.89
C LEU A 676 7.48 -0.03 12.57
N THR A 677 6.65 0.73 13.29
CA THR A 677 6.56 2.18 13.15
C THR A 677 7.87 2.85 13.55
N CYS A 678 8.42 2.51 14.73
CA CYS A 678 9.66 3.09 15.22
C CYS A 678 10.87 2.76 14.31
N MET A 679 10.99 1.51 13.88
CA MET A 679 12.08 1.07 13.00
C MET A 679 12.04 1.77 11.63
N PHE A 680 10.85 1.94 11.04
CA PHE A 680 10.71 2.55 9.70
C PHE A 680 10.61 4.07 9.68
N MET A 681 10.31 4.73 10.81
CA MET A 681 10.55 6.18 10.96
C MET A 681 12.04 6.51 10.74
N ALA A 682 12.94 5.63 11.18
CA ALA A 682 14.39 5.78 11.05
C ALA A 682 14.99 4.75 10.07
N ARG A 683 14.35 4.52 8.91
CA ARG A 683 14.65 3.41 7.96
C ARG A 683 16.09 3.29 7.43
N GLN A 684 17.01 4.20 7.76
CA GLN A 684 18.41 4.21 7.30
C GLN A 684 19.43 4.13 8.45
N VAL A 685 18.99 3.98 9.71
CA VAL A 685 19.90 3.81 10.87
C VAL A 685 20.01 2.34 11.27
N THR A 686 21.02 2.01 12.08
CA THR A 686 21.16 0.65 12.64
C THR A 686 20.08 0.39 13.69
N ILE A 687 19.71 -0.88 13.90
CA ILE A 687 18.67 -1.23 14.87
C ILE A 687 19.07 -0.81 16.30
N LYS A 688 20.36 -0.86 16.65
CA LYS A 688 20.87 -0.30 17.92
C LYS A 688 20.59 1.21 18.07
N GLU A 689 20.74 2.00 17.01
CA GLU A 689 20.43 3.44 16.98
C GLU A 689 18.91 3.74 16.88
N ALA A 690 18.11 2.81 16.34
CA ALA A 690 16.66 2.93 16.30
C ALA A 690 16.02 2.62 17.67
N LEU A 691 16.49 1.57 18.35
CA LEU A 691 16.02 1.19 19.69
C LEU A 691 16.30 2.29 20.71
N SER A 692 17.49 2.90 20.73
CA SER A 692 17.82 3.99 21.67
C SER A 692 16.99 5.27 21.47
N LYS A 693 16.24 5.38 20.35
CA LYS A 693 15.26 6.44 20.09
C LYS A 693 13.83 6.08 20.50
N MET A 694 13.55 4.81 20.82
CA MET A 694 12.28 4.35 21.39
C MET A 694 12.23 4.63 22.90
N GLY A 695 13.34 4.39 23.60
CA GLY A 695 13.49 4.61 25.04
C GLY A 695 14.95 4.52 25.47
N GLY A 696 15.29 5.18 26.57
CA GLY A 696 16.66 5.15 27.10
C GLY A 696 17.01 3.75 27.61
N GLY A 697 18.03 3.11 27.03
CA GLY A 697 18.40 1.75 27.35
C GLY A 697 17.60 0.67 26.60
N THR A 698 16.67 1.03 25.71
CA THR A 698 15.95 0.04 24.87
C THR A 698 16.88 -0.70 23.91
N GLU A 699 18.04 -0.13 23.60
CA GLU A 699 19.15 -0.81 22.92
C GLU A 699 19.74 -1.99 23.72
N MET A 700 19.63 -1.99 25.06
CA MET A 700 20.04 -3.11 25.92
C MET A 700 19.17 -4.36 25.70
N LEU A 701 18.01 -4.23 25.07
CA LEU A 701 17.13 -5.36 24.74
C LEU A 701 17.89 -6.45 23.93
N LEU A 702 18.76 -6.02 23.01
CA LEU A 702 19.65 -6.88 22.22
C LEU A 702 20.67 -7.66 23.07
N GLU A 703 21.00 -7.13 24.25
CA GLU A 703 21.98 -7.68 25.20
C GLU A 703 21.31 -8.40 26.39
N THR A 704 19.99 -8.24 26.59
CA THR A 704 19.22 -8.90 27.66
C THR A 704 18.37 -10.08 27.19
N ASP A 705 17.68 -9.99 26.05
CA ASP A 705 16.76 -11.02 25.57
C ASP A 705 17.50 -12.25 25.01
N GLU A 706 16.97 -13.46 25.22
CA GLU A 706 17.63 -14.70 24.81
C GLU A 706 17.49 -15.02 23.31
N GLU A 707 16.40 -14.60 22.67
CA GLU A 707 16.14 -14.83 21.23
C GLU A 707 16.93 -13.82 20.39
N LEU A 708 16.97 -12.56 20.81
CA LEU A 708 17.74 -11.51 20.14
C LEU A 708 19.26 -11.73 20.23
N LYS A 709 19.77 -12.29 21.33
CA LYS A 709 21.18 -12.71 21.46
C LYS A 709 21.64 -13.71 20.40
N MET A 710 20.72 -14.50 19.83
CA MET A 710 21.04 -15.48 18.78
C MET A 710 21.20 -14.84 17.39
N MET A 711 20.94 -13.53 17.25
CA MET A 711 21.06 -12.77 16.01
C MET A 711 22.13 -11.66 16.14
N PRO A 712 23.43 -12.01 16.17
CA PRO A 712 24.50 -11.07 16.52
C PRO A 712 24.76 -9.96 15.49
N ASP A 713 24.33 -10.11 14.22
CA ASP A 713 24.41 -9.03 13.22
C ASP A 713 23.29 -8.00 13.36
N LEU A 714 22.22 -8.33 14.11
CA LEU A 714 21.00 -7.52 14.23
C LEU A 714 21.28 -6.10 14.75
N ALA A 715 22.21 -5.94 15.70
CA ALA A 715 22.55 -4.62 16.26
C ALA A 715 23.00 -3.60 15.20
N GLU A 716 23.80 -4.07 14.23
CA GLU A 716 24.44 -3.26 13.18
C GLU A 716 23.70 -3.30 11.84
N LYS A 717 22.70 -4.17 11.72
CA LYS A 717 21.81 -4.26 10.55
C LYS A 717 20.94 -3.00 10.49
N HIS A 718 20.71 -2.46 9.29
CA HIS A 718 19.86 -1.29 9.12
C HIS A 718 18.38 -1.70 9.17
N THR A 719 17.54 -0.86 9.78
CA THR A 719 16.12 -1.15 10.04
C THR A 719 15.31 -1.53 8.79
N VAL A 720 15.59 -0.94 7.63
CA VAL A 720 14.91 -1.30 6.36
C VAL A 720 15.24 -2.73 5.87
N HIS A 721 16.30 -3.36 6.37
CA HIS A 721 16.71 -4.73 6.02
C HIS A 721 16.14 -5.81 6.95
N LEU A 722 15.39 -5.44 8.00
CA LEU A 722 14.81 -6.36 8.98
C LEU A 722 13.96 -7.45 8.33
N SER A 723 14.19 -8.72 8.66
CA SER A 723 13.29 -9.82 8.27
C SER A 723 12.01 -9.80 9.12
N ILE A 724 10.97 -10.55 8.71
CA ILE A 724 9.74 -10.68 9.53
C ILE A 724 10.03 -11.39 10.87
N PRO A 725 10.82 -12.49 10.92
CA PRO A 725 11.24 -13.09 12.19
C PRO A 725 11.97 -12.12 13.12
N GLU A 726 12.89 -11.30 12.60
CA GLU A 726 13.61 -10.30 13.39
C GLU A 726 12.67 -9.25 14.00
N LEU A 727 11.70 -8.75 13.24
CA LEU A 727 10.68 -7.82 13.74
C LEU A 727 9.75 -8.47 14.78
N VAL A 728 9.41 -9.75 14.60
CA VAL A 728 8.62 -10.51 15.56
C VAL A 728 9.38 -10.73 16.87
N ALA A 729 10.66 -11.10 16.81
CA ALA A 729 11.52 -11.25 17.99
C ALA A 729 11.75 -9.91 18.70
N LEU A 730 11.96 -8.81 17.95
CA LEU A 730 12.10 -7.46 18.52
C LEU A 730 10.80 -7.02 19.22
N ALA A 731 9.64 -7.24 18.59
CA ALA A 731 8.34 -6.89 19.17
C ALA A 731 8.04 -7.68 20.46
N LYS A 732 8.25 -9.00 20.42
CA LYS A 732 8.12 -9.90 21.56
C LYS A 732 9.08 -9.53 22.70
N GLY A 733 10.36 -9.32 22.39
CA GLY A 733 11.36 -8.88 23.36
C GLY A 733 10.97 -7.55 24.00
N TYR A 734 10.47 -6.59 23.21
CA TYR A 734 10.02 -5.29 23.71
C TYR A 734 8.75 -5.40 24.57
N GLU A 735 7.79 -6.26 24.23
CA GLU A 735 6.60 -6.52 25.05
C GLU A 735 6.96 -7.08 26.43
N PHE A 736 7.94 -7.99 26.52
CA PHE A 736 8.37 -8.55 27.80
C PHE A 736 9.51 -7.77 28.48
N TRP A 737 9.95 -6.65 27.89
CA TRP A 737 11.02 -5.82 28.43
C TRP A 737 10.57 -5.12 29.74
N PRO A 738 11.27 -5.29 30.88
CA PRO A 738 10.83 -4.75 32.17
C PRO A 738 10.87 -3.21 32.28
N TRP A 739 11.60 -2.54 31.39
CA TRP A 739 11.80 -1.08 31.40
C TRP A 739 11.13 -0.37 30.21
N ARG A 740 10.21 -1.04 29.51
CA ARG A 740 9.40 -0.41 28.46
C ARG A 740 8.52 0.69 29.05
N SER A 741 8.05 1.60 28.19
CA SER A 741 7.01 2.54 28.60
C SER A 741 5.73 1.77 28.95
N GLU A 742 5.06 2.13 30.05
CA GLU A 742 3.80 1.49 30.47
C GLU A 742 2.73 1.60 29.38
N ASP A 743 2.74 2.72 28.64
CA ASP A 743 1.98 2.90 27.41
C ASP A 743 2.89 3.46 26.29
N PRO A 744 3.39 2.58 25.39
CA PRO A 744 4.20 2.99 24.24
C PRO A 744 3.35 3.55 23.08
N PHE A 745 2.02 3.58 23.20
CA PHE A 745 1.07 4.02 22.18
C PHE A 745 0.61 5.45 22.40
N LEU A 746 0.43 5.90 23.65
CA LEU A 746 0.11 7.30 24.03
C LEU A 746 1.03 8.31 23.32
N GLY A 747 2.34 8.04 23.29
CA GLY A 747 3.34 8.88 22.62
C GLY A 747 3.41 8.69 21.09
N ALA A 748 2.80 7.65 20.53
CA ALA A 748 2.73 7.39 19.09
C ALA A 748 1.48 8.03 18.46
N GLU A 749 0.33 7.95 19.13
CA GLU A 749 -0.89 8.66 18.72
C GLU A 749 -0.67 10.18 18.73
N LEU A 750 0.00 10.72 19.76
CA LEU A 750 0.43 12.13 19.82
C LEU A 750 1.42 12.57 18.73
N ARG A 751 2.02 11.64 17.97
CA ARG A 751 2.87 11.93 16.80
C ARG A 751 2.16 11.72 15.46
N LEU A 752 1.06 10.98 15.43
CA LEU A 752 0.20 10.80 14.25
C LEU A 752 -0.88 11.87 14.19
N ARG A 753 -1.35 12.38 15.35
CA ARG A 753 -1.98 13.70 15.46
C ARG A 753 -1.02 14.74 14.89
N THR A 754 -1.38 15.36 13.78
CA THR A 754 -0.56 16.40 13.15
C THR A 754 -0.43 17.56 14.11
N THR A 755 0.80 18.04 14.33
CA THR A 755 1.10 19.10 15.32
C THR A 755 0.33 20.39 14.99
N GLY A 756 -0.81 20.58 15.66
CA GLY A 756 -1.73 21.72 15.46
C GLY A 756 -3.18 21.34 15.13
N MET A 757 -3.48 20.09 14.78
CA MET A 757 -4.85 19.64 14.47
C MET A 757 -5.64 19.33 15.75
N THR A 758 -6.86 19.85 15.88
CA THR A 758 -7.68 19.66 17.10
C THR A 758 -8.64 18.46 17.01
N GLU A 759 -9.13 17.99 18.16
CA GLU A 759 -10.10 16.88 18.21
C GLU A 759 -11.45 17.26 17.56
N GLU A 760 -11.81 18.55 17.53
CA GLU A 760 -12.94 19.04 16.73
C GLU A 760 -12.69 18.89 15.23
N GLU A 761 -11.48 19.16 14.74
CA GLU A 761 -11.13 18.98 13.33
C GLU A 761 -11.08 17.51 12.94
N GLU A 762 -10.56 16.63 13.80
CA GLU A 762 -10.55 15.18 13.58
C GLU A 762 -11.98 14.60 13.56
N SER A 763 -12.86 15.07 14.47
CA SER A 763 -14.30 14.74 14.44
C SER A 763 -15.00 15.25 13.17
N LYS A 764 -14.60 16.42 12.66
CA LYS A 764 -15.11 17.01 11.42
C LYS A 764 -14.63 16.29 10.16
N TRP A 765 -13.42 15.72 10.19
CA TRP A 765 -12.87 14.89 9.11
C TRP A 765 -13.33 13.44 9.13
N THR A 766 -13.86 12.95 10.25
CA THR A 766 -14.49 11.61 10.37
C THR A 766 -16.01 11.64 10.20
N SER A 767 -16.60 12.82 10.02
CA SER A 767 -18.02 13.04 9.68
C SER A 767 -18.25 13.61 8.27
N LEU A 768 -17.20 13.59 7.42
CA LEU A 768 -17.18 13.96 5.99
C LEU A 768 -16.79 12.76 5.12
#